data_AF-A0A947KGQ8-F1
#
_entry.id   AF-A0A947KGQ8-F1
#
_cell.length_a   1.000
_cell.length_b   1.000
_cell.length_c   1.000
_cell.angle_alpha   90.00
_cell.angle_beta   90.00
_cell.angle_gamma   90.00
#
_symmetry.space_group_name_H-M   'P 1'
#
loop_
_entity.id
_entity.type
_entity.pdbx_description
1 polymer ?
#
loop_
_entity_poly.entity_id
_entity_poly.type
_entity_poly.pdbx_seq_one_letter_code
_entity_poly.pdbx_strand_id
1 'polypeptide(L)'
;MQIHDLRIEHEQDIRQCINYAPLFRWQITDSTDELSLLLQIRRLNDDEDSLIWTSDTIPYPGNHFHYRSLGSLIAGNTYWFSIELFTIDTSREYFKSFYFTMNTPPSVPGVGSGKTLIFEDQALVLPLMPSRDQQVSSSEIMYRVQILSDSLATKIVTDTLVPTQTIINNQINFSLNTTKLKDNSAYYYRAQASDGVEFSHWGSSQKFYINHTNDPPGIFSLISPIHGDTLSKNPKLTWRSSVDPDAEFGADIVSYIVEYTTDPRFNYYVNQVRISAHSTSWFLNNLQNHETYYWRVIAIDTKGAFQQSDQSGSFTLNTGNKVPAIPRILAPLDMQILAPNQYILWQFEDDPDRVDHLSFTVVILDHITKTIIYSEYISDSLLMASRFGLAEDFSVGYNNLAQYQLRRIDLSRLRDGHYYDVQIAINDNWGGSVSTAWDNAGFQFDDNINTPPSAPLSGFSPHMEITKTLRPLFRWNPAIDTDVRDRIKYRVQISRDSTFTNTRFITQDSRYHLTQIRLKTGLVENTTYFWRVRSIDLEDALSPWSRINQFTVNQYNEAPNSAIITVSPNDLTEINESHTFKWRPVFDPDPGDSVRYLLEIDRAGRFDSPIIRHTIKSIIHAADFCKSDTLSYTLSSIPDNERLQDNQLYYWRVIALDKFNINGPTPEISPRFIYNQVNDPPEIVKSGFIPSDEQTVKSRQPFLRWDPASDPDFSDMQFSIYYQIQLSPDALFSEENCSVYQTNPSENRYHLSEPLAENKKYFYRVRAVDSHGAQSAWSTINSFITNEIPEPPAPVSGGFIPKDSIIVTTSEPMITWLPTTDPDPGQYERDLIYDVRYFLTKKPNKYYYSQSEKGVPSVQLIYLKEDEYYGYQVAATDPEGLTSDWSGIQHFGVNANDNPPGNFQLISPRFYEDSVLTDMTFRWQISIDKDLAGTVQYTLYYSTDSTFYSNSYETSIETDDSLYTSYRPAVPLDRETKYFWKVVAIDNEGNQTWGSNSNYNPFIFTTIGYSKYSNGYLPKSFMLQQNYPNPFNQQTNIKYSVSELGPVEVTIYDVLGKRIKSLANGHHQPGVYEVSWDGMDSSGSPVPGGMYICRMNARNFSSHKKVLLMK
;
A
#
# COMPACT_ATOMS: atom_id res chain seq x y z
N MET A 1 -38.19 -35.39 67.23
CA MET A 1 -37.17 -35.79 66.25
C MET A 1 -37.29 -34.91 65.02
N GLN A 2 -36.20 -34.24 64.64
CA GLN A 2 -36.12 -33.39 63.44
C GLN A 2 -34.67 -33.38 62.94
N ILE A 3 -34.48 -33.28 61.62
CA ILE A 3 -33.16 -33.01 61.01
C ILE A 3 -32.94 -31.50 61.01
N HIS A 4 -31.95 -31.04 61.76
CA HIS A 4 -31.51 -29.63 61.79
C HIS A 4 -30.06 -29.51 61.30
N ASP A 5 -29.64 -28.28 60.99
CA ASP A 5 -28.26 -27.97 60.56
C ASP A 5 -27.74 -28.81 59.37
N LEU A 6 -28.65 -29.20 58.45
CA LEU A 6 -28.30 -29.89 57.20
C LEU A 6 -27.63 -28.88 56.24
N ARG A 7 -26.34 -29.10 55.94
CA ARG A 7 -25.49 -28.22 55.13
C ARG A 7 -24.36 -28.98 54.45
N ILE A 8 -23.63 -28.29 53.57
CA ILE A 8 -22.27 -28.67 53.16
C ILE A 8 -21.27 -27.97 54.11
N GLU A 9 -20.25 -28.67 54.57
CA GLU A 9 -19.16 -28.09 55.38
C GLU A 9 -18.22 -27.26 54.50
N HIS A 10 -17.78 -26.12 55.03
CA HIS A 10 -16.88 -25.15 54.41
C HIS A 10 -17.42 -24.39 53.19
N GLU A 11 -18.58 -24.76 52.64
CA GLU A 11 -19.33 -23.94 51.68
C GLU A 11 -20.23 -22.91 52.40
N GLN A 12 -20.38 -21.71 51.83
CA GLN A 12 -21.25 -20.65 52.39
C GLN A 12 -22.43 -20.27 51.51
N ASP A 13 -22.33 -20.39 50.18
CA ASP A 13 -23.50 -20.34 49.29
C ASP A 13 -23.62 -21.68 48.55
N ILE A 14 -24.73 -22.38 48.78
CA ILE A 14 -25.04 -23.65 48.13
C ILE A 14 -25.34 -23.49 46.63
N ARG A 15 -25.54 -22.27 46.12
CA ARG A 15 -25.72 -22.00 44.68
C ARG A 15 -24.40 -21.98 43.90
N GLN A 16 -23.25 -21.96 44.57
CA GLN A 16 -21.92 -21.77 43.97
C GLN A 16 -20.85 -22.59 44.71
N CYS A 17 -21.08 -23.89 44.89
CA CYS A 17 -20.12 -24.76 45.58
C CYS A 17 -18.86 -24.98 44.73
N ILE A 18 -17.68 -24.81 45.34
CA ILE A 18 -16.37 -24.97 44.70
C ILE A 18 -15.63 -26.24 45.11
N ASN A 19 -16.03 -26.87 46.21
CA ASN A 19 -15.58 -28.21 46.55
C ASN A 19 -16.41 -29.25 45.78
N TYR A 20 -15.93 -29.60 44.59
CA TYR A 20 -16.48 -30.65 43.72
C TYR A 20 -16.60 -32.04 44.38
N ALA A 21 -16.02 -32.26 45.58
CA ALA A 21 -16.26 -33.45 46.40
C ALA A 21 -16.83 -33.06 47.78
N PRO A 22 -18.12 -32.65 47.87
CA PRO A 22 -18.68 -32.03 49.07
C PRO A 22 -18.73 -32.96 50.29
N LEU A 23 -18.56 -32.36 51.48
CA LEU A 23 -18.76 -33.00 52.79
C LEU A 23 -20.08 -32.47 53.37
N PHE A 24 -21.11 -33.30 53.39
CA PHE A 24 -22.40 -32.99 53.99
C PHE A 24 -22.37 -33.24 55.50
N ARG A 25 -23.08 -32.40 56.28
CA ARG A 25 -23.35 -32.59 57.71
C ARG A 25 -24.79 -32.27 58.06
N TRP A 26 -25.23 -32.84 59.18
CA TRP A 26 -26.53 -32.58 59.80
C TRP A 26 -26.46 -32.79 61.32
N GLN A 27 -27.56 -32.51 62.01
CA GLN A 27 -27.77 -32.78 63.43
C GLN A 27 -29.19 -33.32 63.69
N ILE A 28 -29.35 -34.07 64.78
CA ILE A 28 -30.61 -34.66 65.26
C ILE A 28 -30.72 -34.40 66.76
N THR A 29 -31.94 -34.20 67.27
CA THR A 29 -32.23 -33.73 68.63
C THR A 29 -32.66 -34.83 69.64
N ASP A 30 -32.79 -36.07 69.21
CA ASP A 30 -33.28 -37.21 70.01
C ASP A 30 -32.31 -38.41 69.93
N SER A 31 -32.55 -39.46 70.71
CA SER A 31 -31.75 -40.70 70.77
C SER A 31 -31.65 -41.42 69.41
N THR A 32 -30.46 -41.94 69.12
CA THR A 32 -30.05 -42.46 67.81
C THR A 32 -30.26 -43.95 67.58
N ASP A 33 -30.49 -44.72 68.64
CA ASP A 33 -30.10 -46.13 68.70
C ASP A 33 -31.03 -47.09 67.93
N GLU A 34 -32.15 -46.60 67.41
CA GLU A 34 -33.16 -47.36 66.65
C GLU A 34 -33.53 -46.66 65.31
N LEU A 35 -32.61 -45.85 64.75
CA LEU A 35 -32.82 -45.11 63.51
C LEU A 35 -32.12 -45.74 62.31
N SER A 36 -32.79 -45.71 61.16
CA SER A 36 -32.20 -45.97 59.85
C SER A 36 -32.24 -44.73 58.96
N LEU A 37 -31.27 -44.62 58.05
CA LEU A 37 -30.94 -43.46 57.23
C LEU A 37 -30.85 -43.86 55.75
N LEU A 38 -31.45 -43.06 54.88
CA LEU A 38 -31.26 -43.09 53.43
C LEU A 38 -30.71 -41.74 52.97
N LEU A 39 -29.70 -41.75 52.10
CA LEU A 39 -29.09 -40.56 51.51
C LEU A 39 -29.23 -40.62 49.98
N GLN A 40 -29.60 -39.51 49.32
CA GLN A 40 -29.64 -39.45 47.86
C GLN A 40 -28.97 -38.19 47.32
N ILE A 41 -28.29 -38.32 46.18
CA ILE A 41 -27.87 -37.21 45.32
C ILE A 41 -28.51 -37.40 43.94
N ARG A 42 -29.26 -36.40 43.49
CA ARG A 42 -29.81 -36.30 42.12
C ARG A 42 -29.19 -35.10 41.40
N ARG A 43 -29.28 -35.05 40.07
CA ARG A 43 -28.97 -33.90 39.23
C ARG A 43 -30.27 -33.34 38.68
N LEU A 44 -30.47 -32.05 38.86
CA LEU A 44 -31.60 -31.31 38.30
C LEU A 44 -31.40 -31.20 36.78
N ASN A 45 -32.37 -31.71 36.03
CA ASN A 45 -32.51 -31.62 34.58
C ASN A 45 -33.93 -31.10 34.28
N ASP A 46 -34.14 -30.50 33.10
CA ASP A 46 -35.33 -29.66 32.84
C ASP A 46 -36.69 -30.38 32.93
N ASP A 47 -36.74 -31.70 32.69
CA ASP A 47 -37.98 -32.51 32.74
C ASP A 47 -38.10 -33.45 33.97
N GLU A 48 -37.00 -34.00 34.52
CA GLU A 48 -37.04 -34.86 35.73
C GLU A 48 -35.69 -34.99 36.47
N ASP A 49 -35.70 -34.94 37.82
CA ASP A 49 -34.52 -35.03 38.70
C ASP A 49 -33.82 -36.41 38.61
N SER A 50 -32.74 -36.47 37.84
CA SER A 50 -32.04 -37.71 37.49
C SER A 50 -31.14 -38.20 38.63
N LEU A 51 -31.33 -39.44 39.09
CA LEU A 51 -30.57 -40.00 40.21
C LEU A 51 -29.09 -40.21 39.85
N ILE A 52 -28.19 -39.57 40.60
CA ILE A 52 -26.74 -39.73 40.47
C ILE A 52 -26.23 -40.80 41.45
N TRP A 53 -26.77 -40.81 42.67
CA TRP A 53 -26.40 -41.76 43.71
C TRP A 53 -27.49 -41.89 44.78
N THR A 54 -27.65 -43.08 45.34
CA THR A 54 -28.41 -43.32 46.59
C THR A 54 -27.59 -44.28 47.46
N SER A 55 -27.68 -44.13 48.79
CA SER A 55 -27.31 -45.21 49.69
C SER A 55 -28.41 -46.28 49.70
N ASP A 56 -28.10 -47.44 50.27
CA ASP A 56 -29.11 -48.31 50.88
C ASP A 56 -29.68 -47.67 52.16
N THR A 57 -30.79 -48.20 52.67
CA THR A 57 -31.30 -47.84 54.01
C THR A 57 -30.44 -48.49 55.09
N ILE A 58 -29.58 -47.71 55.75
CA ILE A 58 -28.56 -48.19 56.69
C ILE A 58 -28.84 -47.74 58.14
N PRO A 59 -28.49 -48.53 59.18
CA PRO A 59 -28.54 -48.10 60.57
C PRO A 59 -27.71 -46.83 60.77
N TYR A 60 -28.22 -45.87 61.55
CA TYR A 60 -27.69 -44.50 61.64
C TYR A 60 -26.17 -44.47 61.97
N PRO A 61 -25.29 -44.16 60.99
CA PRO A 61 -23.85 -44.41 61.12
C PRO A 61 -23.07 -43.22 61.70
N GLY A 62 -23.72 -42.06 61.83
CA GLY A 62 -23.08 -40.78 62.15
C GLY A 62 -23.82 -39.61 61.51
N ASN A 63 -23.27 -38.40 61.65
CA ASN A 63 -23.92 -37.15 61.26
C ASN A 63 -23.27 -36.43 60.06
N HIS A 64 -22.54 -37.16 59.22
CA HIS A 64 -21.82 -36.62 58.08
C HIS A 64 -21.66 -37.63 56.95
N PHE A 65 -21.46 -37.15 55.73
CA PHE A 65 -21.23 -37.95 54.52
C PHE A 65 -20.31 -37.18 53.55
N HIS A 66 -19.29 -37.83 52.98
CA HIS A 66 -18.28 -37.17 52.15
C HIS A 66 -18.25 -37.78 50.75
N TYR A 67 -18.58 -36.98 49.73
CA TYR A 67 -18.73 -37.46 48.36
C TYR A 67 -17.42 -37.93 47.71
N ARG A 68 -16.25 -37.56 48.25
CA ARG A 68 -14.92 -37.89 47.72
C ARG A 68 -14.70 -39.39 47.43
N SER A 69 -15.35 -40.30 48.15
CA SER A 69 -15.26 -41.74 47.89
C SER A 69 -16.00 -42.20 46.62
N LEU A 70 -16.79 -41.32 46.00
CA LEU A 70 -17.58 -41.54 44.79
C LEU A 70 -17.08 -40.69 43.60
N GLY A 71 -15.92 -40.03 43.75
CA GLY A 71 -15.32 -39.14 42.74
C GLY A 71 -15.61 -37.66 43.01
N SER A 72 -15.94 -36.93 41.95
CA SER A 72 -16.23 -35.48 41.96
C SER A 72 -17.48 -35.18 41.13
N LEU A 73 -18.28 -34.23 41.60
CA LEU A 73 -19.45 -33.70 40.89
C LEU A 73 -19.01 -32.72 39.80
N ILE A 74 -19.73 -32.72 38.68
CA ILE A 74 -19.39 -31.94 37.48
C ILE A 74 -19.88 -30.48 37.65
N ALA A 75 -18.97 -29.54 37.41
CA ALA A 75 -19.21 -28.08 37.32
C ALA A 75 -20.41 -27.71 36.43
N GLY A 76 -21.06 -26.59 36.72
CA GLY A 76 -22.22 -26.08 35.95
C GLY A 76 -23.57 -26.66 36.39
N ASN A 77 -23.57 -27.80 37.08
CA ASN A 77 -24.79 -28.57 37.32
C ASN A 77 -25.37 -28.35 38.71
N THR A 78 -26.69 -28.23 38.78
CA THR A 78 -27.45 -28.27 40.02
C THR A 78 -27.72 -29.72 40.41
N TYR A 79 -27.50 -30.01 41.69
CA TYR A 79 -27.74 -31.29 42.33
C TYR A 79 -28.71 -31.12 43.50
N TRP A 80 -29.35 -32.20 43.89
CA TRP A 80 -30.28 -32.27 45.03
C TRP A 80 -29.73 -33.28 46.02
N PHE A 81 -29.53 -32.90 47.28
CA PHE A 81 -29.16 -33.84 48.34
C PHE A 81 -30.34 -34.02 49.29
N SER A 82 -30.77 -35.27 49.51
CA SER A 82 -31.78 -35.62 50.52
C SER A 82 -31.23 -36.53 51.61
N ILE A 83 -31.83 -36.40 52.79
CA ILE A 83 -31.72 -37.31 53.92
C ILE A 83 -33.12 -37.71 54.35
N GLU A 84 -33.36 -39.01 54.44
CA GLU A 84 -34.59 -39.59 54.99
C GLU A 84 -34.25 -40.46 56.20
N LEU A 85 -34.96 -40.23 57.31
CA LEU A 85 -34.84 -41.03 58.53
C LEU A 85 -36.13 -41.81 58.80
N PHE A 86 -35.95 -43.07 59.16
CA PHE A 86 -37.00 -44.05 59.41
C PHE A 86 -36.91 -44.56 60.86
N THR A 87 -38.04 -44.57 61.57
CA THR A 87 -38.21 -45.23 62.87
C THR A 87 -38.91 -46.57 62.70
N ILE A 88 -38.43 -47.63 63.37
CA ILE A 88 -38.89 -49.01 63.16
C ILE A 88 -40.41 -49.18 63.42
N ASP A 89 -40.95 -48.58 64.49
CA ASP A 89 -42.32 -48.83 64.97
C ASP A 89 -43.37 -47.78 64.55
N THR A 90 -42.99 -46.71 63.85
CA THR A 90 -43.97 -45.77 63.26
C THR A 90 -43.57 -45.31 61.86
N SER A 91 -44.53 -45.31 60.93
CA SER A 91 -44.39 -44.75 59.57
C SER A 91 -44.37 -43.21 59.60
N ARG A 92 -43.36 -42.66 60.27
CA ARG A 92 -43.06 -41.23 60.37
C ARG A 92 -41.70 -40.97 59.75
N GLU A 93 -41.72 -40.71 58.46
CA GLU A 93 -40.55 -40.35 57.67
C GLU A 93 -40.14 -38.92 58.02
N TYR A 94 -38.90 -38.73 58.44
CA TYR A 94 -38.32 -37.40 58.63
C TYR A 94 -37.40 -37.10 57.45
N PHE A 95 -38.00 -36.65 56.36
CA PHE A 95 -37.33 -36.17 55.15
C PHE A 95 -36.73 -34.77 55.35
N LYS A 96 -35.55 -34.52 54.78
CA LYS A 96 -35.04 -33.18 54.52
C LYS A 96 -34.09 -33.16 53.32
N SER A 97 -34.25 -32.19 52.42
CA SER A 97 -33.34 -32.00 51.29
C SER A 97 -32.98 -30.52 51.06
N PHE A 98 -32.02 -30.30 50.17
CA PHE A 98 -31.76 -29.01 49.54
C PHE A 98 -31.15 -29.20 48.14
N TYR A 99 -31.36 -28.22 47.25
CA TYR A 99 -30.64 -28.13 45.98
C TYR A 99 -29.35 -27.32 46.19
N PHE A 100 -28.27 -27.72 45.52
CA PHE A 100 -26.97 -27.05 45.52
C PHE A 100 -26.31 -27.18 44.14
N THR A 101 -25.57 -26.17 43.70
CA THR A 101 -25.01 -26.11 42.34
C THR A 101 -23.49 -26.05 42.39
N MET A 102 -22.84 -26.87 41.58
CA MET A 102 -21.38 -26.80 41.40
C MET A 102 -21.04 -25.59 40.51
N ASN A 103 -20.14 -24.74 40.99
CA ASN A 103 -19.76 -23.49 40.34
C ASN A 103 -19.16 -23.72 38.95
N THR A 104 -19.13 -22.68 38.13
CA THR A 104 -18.23 -22.55 36.98
C THR A 104 -17.52 -21.21 37.08
N PRO A 105 -16.22 -21.10 36.75
CA PRO A 105 -15.59 -19.79 36.67
C PRO A 105 -16.23 -19.00 35.52
N PRO A 106 -16.56 -17.71 35.72
CA PRO A 106 -17.24 -16.89 34.71
C PRO A 106 -16.37 -16.74 33.46
N SER A 107 -17.01 -16.50 32.31
CA SER A 107 -16.30 -16.34 31.05
C SER A 107 -15.30 -15.17 31.10
N VAL A 108 -14.19 -15.26 30.37
CA VAL A 108 -13.21 -14.16 30.28
C VAL A 108 -13.88 -12.94 29.63
N PRO A 109 -13.77 -11.72 30.20
CA PRO A 109 -14.34 -10.51 29.61
C PRO A 109 -13.65 -10.15 28.30
N GLY A 110 -14.44 -9.94 27.25
CA GLY A 110 -13.91 -9.52 25.94
C GLY A 110 -13.43 -8.07 25.97
N VAL A 111 -12.20 -7.82 25.52
CA VAL A 111 -11.64 -6.47 25.40
C VAL A 111 -11.66 -6.07 23.93
N GLY A 112 -12.23 -4.90 23.62
CA GLY A 112 -12.55 -4.49 22.25
C GLY A 112 -11.32 -4.38 21.33
N SER A 113 -11.33 -5.10 20.20
CA SER A 113 -10.19 -5.19 19.29
C SER A 113 -10.08 -4.01 18.30
N GLY A 114 -8.86 -3.52 18.08
CA GLY A 114 -8.47 -2.86 16.83
C GLY A 114 -8.58 -1.33 16.74
N LYS A 115 -9.10 -0.63 17.76
CA LYS A 115 -9.00 0.84 17.84
C LYS A 115 -8.08 1.27 18.98
N THR A 116 -7.10 2.12 18.68
CA THR A 116 -6.38 2.90 19.68
C THR A 116 -7.37 3.85 20.35
N LEU A 117 -7.54 3.73 21.67
CA LEU A 117 -8.42 4.62 22.44
C LEU A 117 -7.58 5.76 23.01
N ILE A 118 -8.03 6.99 22.76
CA ILE A 118 -7.46 8.25 23.24
C ILE A 118 -8.57 8.92 24.03
N PHE A 119 -8.27 9.38 25.25
CA PHE A 119 -9.26 9.92 26.17
C PHE A 119 -8.90 11.34 26.59
N GLU A 120 -9.74 12.28 26.15
CA GLU A 120 -9.61 13.72 26.43
C GLU A 120 -10.36 14.11 27.72
N ASP A 121 -11.50 13.47 27.99
CA ASP A 121 -12.31 13.70 29.19
C ASP A 121 -11.68 13.16 30.49
N GLN A 122 -12.00 13.78 31.63
CA GLN A 122 -11.58 13.35 32.97
C GLN A 122 -12.29 12.08 33.49
N ALA A 123 -13.17 11.49 32.68
CA ALA A 123 -13.92 10.27 32.96
C ALA A 123 -13.61 9.20 31.89
N LEU A 124 -12.62 8.36 32.16
CA LEU A 124 -12.21 7.27 31.28
C LEU A 124 -13.29 6.19 31.27
N VAL A 125 -13.99 6.03 30.14
CA VAL A 125 -14.95 4.94 29.91
C VAL A 125 -14.29 3.83 29.11
N LEU A 126 -13.95 2.71 29.76
CA LEU A 126 -13.37 1.54 29.11
C LEU A 126 -14.49 0.58 28.64
N PRO A 127 -14.57 0.24 27.34
CA PRO A 127 -15.59 -0.67 26.81
C PRO A 127 -15.17 -2.14 27.00
N LEU A 128 -15.76 -2.81 28.00
CA LEU A 128 -15.63 -4.25 28.21
C LEU A 128 -16.88 -4.97 27.67
N MET A 129 -16.71 -6.12 27.02
CA MET A 129 -17.84 -6.99 26.68
C MET A 129 -18.27 -7.79 27.92
N PRO A 130 -19.58 -7.89 28.21
CA PRO A 130 -20.07 -8.58 29.40
C PRO A 130 -19.79 -10.07 29.34
N SER A 131 -19.05 -10.57 30.34
CA SER A 131 -18.96 -11.99 30.64
C SER A 131 -20.31 -12.61 31.01
N ARG A 132 -20.36 -13.93 30.92
CA ARG A 132 -21.50 -14.75 31.37
C ARG A 132 -21.01 -15.81 32.34
N ASP A 133 -21.93 -16.23 33.20
CA ASP A 133 -21.80 -17.38 34.07
C ASP A 133 -23.11 -18.19 34.01
N GLN A 134 -23.11 -19.42 34.55
CA GLN A 134 -24.26 -20.32 34.57
C GLN A 134 -25.07 -20.24 35.87
N GLN A 135 -24.47 -19.84 36.99
CA GLN A 135 -25.06 -19.87 38.33
C GLN A 135 -25.51 -18.48 38.79
N VAL A 136 -24.75 -17.43 38.45
CA VAL A 136 -25.10 -16.03 38.80
C VAL A 136 -25.65 -15.26 37.60
N SER A 137 -26.59 -14.36 37.86
CA SER A 137 -27.08 -13.45 36.82
C SER A 137 -25.97 -12.48 36.38
N SER A 138 -26.03 -11.98 35.15
CA SER A 138 -25.05 -10.98 34.69
C SER A 138 -25.00 -9.72 35.57
N SER A 139 -26.06 -9.42 36.32
CA SER A 139 -26.11 -8.33 37.32
C SER A 139 -25.33 -8.62 38.62
N GLU A 140 -25.09 -9.89 38.96
CA GLU A 140 -24.35 -10.32 40.15
C GLU A 140 -22.84 -10.48 39.90
N ILE A 141 -22.43 -10.67 38.64
CA ILE A 141 -21.01 -10.69 38.24
C ILE A 141 -20.30 -9.39 38.65
N MET A 142 -19.03 -9.49 38.99
CA MET A 142 -18.11 -8.37 39.22
C MET A 142 -16.89 -8.48 38.31
N TYR A 143 -16.31 -7.35 37.90
CA TYR A 143 -15.11 -7.29 37.06
C TYR A 143 -13.96 -6.68 37.82
N ARG A 144 -12.86 -7.42 37.93
CA ARG A 144 -11.59 -6.89 38.43
C ARG A 144 -10.81 -6.32 37.26
N VAL A 145 -10.73 -5.00 37.21
CA VAL A 145 -10.02 -4.24 36.17
C VAL A 145 -8.68 -3.77 36.71
N GLN A 146 -7.60 -4.05 35.98
CA GLN A 146 -6.26 -3.54 36.27
C GLN A 146 -5.83 -2.58 35.17
N ILE A 147 -5.23 -1.46 35.59
CA ILE A 147 -4.52 -0.51 34.73
C ILE A 147 -3.03 -0.61 35.05
N LEU A 148 -2.21 -0.63 33.99
CA LEU A 148 -0.81 -1.03 33.98
C LEU A 148 0.01 0.05 33.26
N SER A 149 1.23 0.31 33.75
CA SER A 149 2.16 1.26 33.13
C SER A 149 3.13 0.60 32.13
N ASP A 150 2.99 -0.71 31.91
CA ASP A 150 3.82 -1.53 31.03
C ASP A 150 3.00 -2.64 30.35
N SER A 151 3.43 -3.05 29.16
CA SER A 151 2.76 -4.11 28.38
C SER A 151 2.93 -5.52 28.97
N LEU A 152 3.94 -5.73 29.81
CA LEU A 152 4.21 -7.01 30.48
C LEU A 152 3.39 -7.20 31.78
N ALA A 153 2.54 -6.23 32.12
CA ALA A 153 1.68 -6.22 33.30
C ALA A 153 2.43 -6.36 34.65
N THR A 154 3.65 -5.84 34.73
CA THR A 154 4.52 -5.90 35.92
C THR A 154 4.32 -4.74 36.90
N LYS A 155 3.79 -3.59 36.43
CA LYS A 155 3.60 -2.36 37.20
C LYS A 155 2.15 -1.89 37.16
N ILE A 156 1.37 -2.45 38.08
CA ILE A 156 -0.02 -2.07 38.34
C ILE A 156 -0.09 -0.63 38.85
N VAL A 157 -0.86 0.21 38.15
CA VAL A 157 -1.14 1.62 38.48
C VAL A 157 -2.47 1.73 39.24
N THR A 158 -3.43 0.87 38.94
CA THR A 158 -4.71 0.75 39.64
C THR A 158 -5.23 -0.68 39.49
N ASP A 159 -5.86 -1.20 40.54
CA ASP A 159 -6.56 -2.48 40.59
C ASP A 159 -7.90 -2.21 41.28
N THR A 160 -9.02 -2.58 40.68
CA THR A 160 -10.36 -2.21 41.18
C THR A 160 -11.39 -3.26 40.78
N LEU A 161 -12.26 -3.63 41.72
CA LEU A 161 -13.40 -4.51 41.50
C LEU A 161 -14.66 -3.68 41.25
N VAL A 162 -15.43 -4.04 40.22
CA VAL A 162 -16.52 -3.23 39.65
C VAL A 162 -17.78 -4.09 39.49
N PRO A 163 -18.93 -3.75 40.10
CA PRO A 163 -20.18 -4.49 39.89
C PRO A 163 -20.83 -4.15 38.54
N THR A 164 -21.62 -5.06 37.98
CA THR A 164 -22.18 -4.97 36.61
C THR A 164 -23.35 -3.98 36.43
N GLN A 165 -23.43 -2.94 37.26
CA GLN A 165 -24.56 -2.01 37.28
C GLN A 165 -24.56 -0.98 36.11
N THR A 166 -23.54 -0.97 35.25
CA THR A 166 -23.42 -0.06 34.09
C THR A 166 -23.19 -0.77 32.75
N ILE A 167 -24.14 -1.62 32.35
CA ILE A 167 -24.26 -2.05 30.94
C ILE A 167 -25.00 -0.97 30.14
N ILE A 168 -24.36 -0.44 29.10
CA ILE A 168 -24.96 0.48 28.11
C ILE A 168 -24.59 -0.04 26.72
N ASN A 169 -25.56 -0.16 25.81
CA ASN A 169 -25.36 -0.67 24.44
C ASN A 169 -24.62 -2.03 24.38
N ASN A 170 -24.91 -2.93 25.32
CA ASN A 170 -24.26 -4.24 25.48
C ASN A 170 -22.74 -4.18 25.73
N GLN A 171 -22.23 -3.05 26.24
CA GLN A 171 -20.88 -2.88 26.77
C GLN A 171 -20.95 -2.50 28.25
N ILE A 172 -20.05 -3.05 29.05
CA ILE A 172 -19.83 -2.64 30.43
C ILE A 172 -18.91 -1.42 30.40
N ASN A 173 -19.47 -0.30 30.84
CA ASN A 173 -18.77 0.98 30.89
C ASN A 173 -18.24 1.20 32.30
N PHE A 174 -16.96 0.87 32.51
CA PHE A 174 -16.24 1.23 33.73
C PHE A 174 -15.74 2.67 33.61
N SER A 175 -16.14 3.53 34.56
CA SER A 175 -15.71 4.93 34.65
C SER A 175 -14.58 5.07 35.67
N LEU A 176 -13.35 5.33 35.21
CA LEU A 176 -12.23 5.71 36.07
C LEU A 176 -12.05 7.24 36.08
N ASN A 177 -11.84 7.80 37.27
CA ASN A 177 -11.32 9.17 37.42
C ASN A 177 -9.83 9.20 37.02
N THR A 178 -9.51 9.90 35.93
CA THR A 178 -8.16 9.92 35.33
C THR A 178 -7.17 10.85 36.01
N THR A 179 -7.58 11.70 36.97
CA THR A 179 -6.72 12.74 37.58
C THR A 179 -5.48 12.21 38.34
N LYS A 180 -5.32 10.88 38.43
CA LYS A 180 -4.13 10.19 38.97
C LYS A 180 -3.24 9.56 37.90
N LEU A 181 -3.72 9.45 36.66
CA LEU A 181 -2.91 9.07 35.51
C LEU A 181 -2.14 10.30 35.05
N LYS A 182 -0.94 10.10 34.50
CA LYS A 182 -0.14 11.20 33.97
C LYS A 182 -0.65 11.56 32.57
N ASP A 183 -0.66 12.85 32.28
CA ASP A 183 -0.97 13.35 30.94
C ASP A 183 0.06 12.92 29.89
N ASN A 184 -0.35 12.94 28.63
CA ASN A 184 0.45 12.61 27.44
C ASN A 184 1.25 11.30 27.64
N SER A 185 0.56 10.29 28.15
CA SER A 185 1.14 9.01 28.59
C SER A 185 0.30 7.80 28.17
N ALA A 186 0.99 6.74 27.76
CA ALA A 186 0.38 5.47 27.38
C ALA A 186 0.19 4.53 28.58
N TYR A 187 -0.95 3.87 28.64
CA TYR A 187 -1.29 2.87 29.65
C TYR A 187 -1.90 1.62 28.99
N TYR A 188 -1.95 0.52 29.74
CA TYR A 188 -2.61 -0.72 29.31
C TYR A 188 -3.67 -1.11 30.33
N TYR A 189 -4.79 -1.70 29.89
CA TYR A 189 -5.79 -2.26 30.80
C TYR A 189 -6.10 -3.72 30.47
N ARG A 190 -6.44 -4.48 31.50
CA ARG A 190 -6.96 -5.85 31.40
C ARG A 190 -8.05 -6.08 32.45
N ALA A 191 -8.94 -7.04 32.20
CA ALA A 191 -9.99 -7.40 33.12
C ALA A 191 -10.08 -8.92 33.32
N GLN A 192 -10.59 -9.35 34.47
CA GLN A 192 -11.11 -10.69 34.72
C GLN A 192 -12.48 -10.58 35.40
N ALA A 193 -13.39 -11.50 35.11
CA ALA A 193 -14.69 -11.58 35.76
C ALA A 193 -14.59 -12.36 37.08
N SER A 194 -15.58 -12.19 37.96
CA SER A 194 -15.80 -12.93 39.19
C SER A 194 -17.29 -13.08 39.43
N ASP A 195 -17.68 -14.27 39.87
CA ASP A 195 -19.04 -14.65 40.25
C ASP A 195 -19.29 -14.42 41.77
N GLY A 196 -18.29 -13.89 42.49
CA GLY A 196 -18.29 -13.73 43.95
C GLY A 196 -17.50 -14.80 44.72
N VAL A 197 -17.17 -15.93 44.09
CA VAL A 197 -16.51 -17.10 44.69
C VAL A 197 -15.20 -17.45 43.96
N GLU A 198 -15.21 -17.48 42.63
CA GLU A 198 -14.04 -17.70 41.76
C GLU A 198 -13.75 -16.49 40.85
N PHE A 199 -12.71 -16.59 40.02
CA PHE A 199 -12.34 -15.61 39.01
C PHE A 199 -12.10 -16.27 37.66
N SER A 200 -12.48 -15.59 36.57
CA SER A 200 -12.04 -15.96 35.22
C SER A 200 -10.52 -15.83 35.10
N HIS A 201 -9.94 -16.42 34.05
CA HIS A 201 -8.61 -16.00 33.59
C HIS A 201 -8.61 -14.53 33.16
N TRP A 202 -7.44 -13.88 33.20
CA TRP A 202 -7.26 -12.52 32.68
C TRP A 202 -7.48 -12.45 31.17
N GLY A 203 -8.26 -11.48 30.72
CA GLY A 203 -8.34 -11.09 29.31
C GLY A 203 -7.05 -10.42 28.82
N SER A 204 -6.91 -10.31 27.50
CA SER A 204 -5.77 -9.66 26.83
C SER A 204 -5.63 -8.18 27.20
N SER A 205 -4.41 -7.75 27.49
CA SER A 205 -4.10 -6.34 27.78
C SER A 205 -4.27 -5.45 26.53
N GLN A 206 -5.13 -4.43 26.61
CA GLN A 206 -5.34 -3.45 25.53
C GLN A 206 -4.68 -2.11 25.87
N LYS A 207 -4.06 -1.47 24.88
CA LYS A 207 -3.39 -0.15 25.03
C LYS A 207 -4.38 1.01 24.88
N PHE A 208 -4.19 2.05 25.67
CA PHE A 208 -4.89 3.34 25.56
C PHE A 208 -3.96 4.50 25.93
N TYR A 209 -4.40 5.72 25.63
CA TYR A 209 -3.66 6.96 25.88
C TYR A 209 -4.51 7.98 26.63
N ILE A 210 -3.86 8.78 27.48
CA ILE A 210 -4.42 9.96 28.15
C ILE A 210 -3.81 11.22 27.53
N ASN A 211 -4.67 12.17 27.15
CA ASN A 211 -4.31 13.54 26.75
C ASN A 211 -5.48 14.46 27.17
N HIS A 212 -5.40 15.13 28.31
CA HIS A 212 -6.46 15.97 28.85
C HIS A 212 -6.49 17.40 28.33
N THR A 213 -5.41 17.87 27.72
CA THR A 213 -5.29 19.23 27.19
C THR A 213 -4.40 19.24 25.97
N ASN A 214 -4.95 19.69 24.83
CA ASN A 214 -4.18 19.92 23.60
C ASN A 214 -3.04 20.91 23.89
N ASP A 215 -1.81 20.41 23.94
CA ASP A 215 -0.61 21.24 24.11
C ASP A 215 -0.36 22.05 22.81
N PRO A 216 0.24 23.25 22.88
CA PRO A 216 0.64 23.99 21.68
C PRO A 216 1.95 23.44 21.08
N PRO A 217 2.17 23.62 19.76
CA PRO A 217 3.43 23.23 19.10
C PRO A 217 4.68 23.77 19.80
N GLY A 218 5.73 22.96 19.93
CA GLY A 218 6.96 23.32 20.65
C GLY A 218 7.72 24.53 20.09
N ILE A 219 8.48 25.21 20.96
CA ILE A 219 9.27 26.42 20.64
C ILE A 219 10.30 26.13 19.54
N PHE A 220 10.41 27.03 18.55
CA PHE A 220 11.32 26.91 17.41
C PHE A 220 11.93 28.26 17.01
N SER A 221 13.05 28.21 16.28
CA SER A 221 13.90 29.38 15.97
C SER A 221 14.01 29.69 14.47
N LEU A 222 14.26 30.96 14.15
CA LEU A 222 14.61 31.42 12.80
C LEU A 222 16.09 31.09 12.46
N ILE A 223 16.44 31.11 11.17
CA ILE A 223 17.79 30.77 10.68
C ILE A 223 18.43 31.93 9.89
N SER A 224 17.72 32.52 8.91
CA SER A 224 18.25 33.62 8.07
C SER A 224 17.13 34.30 7.26
N PRO A 225 17.19 35.63 6.99
CA PRO A 225 18.10 36.63 7.55
C PRO A 225 17.69 37.03 8.98
N ILE A 226 18.63 37.48 9.82
CA ILE A 226 18.37 37.67 11.26
C ILE A 226 18.57 39.08 11.79
N HIS A 227 19.68 39.78 11.57
CA HIS A 227 19.92 41.06 12.26
C HIS A 227 20.59 42.12 11.38
N GLY A 228 19.77 42.96 10.73
CA GLY A 228 20.22 44.18 10.06
C GLY A 228 21.02 43.99 8.78
N ASP A 229 20.85 42.86 8.09
CA ASP A 229 21.65 42.46 6.93
C ASP A 229 21.52 43.48 5.78
N THR A 230 22.56 44.25 5.45
CA THR A 230 22.51 45.15 4.27
C THR A 230 22.74 44.34 3.01
N LEU A 231 21.69 44.19 2.20
CA LEU A 231 21.70 43.36 0.99
C LEU A 231 21.97 44.24 -0.25
N SER A 232 22.18 43.60 -1.40
CA SER A 232 22.17 44.28 -2.72
C SER A 232 21.13 43.71 -3.68
N LYS A 233 20.34 42.72 -3.23
CA LYS A 233 19.36 41.92 -3.98
C LYS A 233 18.30 41.34 -3.02
N ASN A 234 17.21 40.77 -3.55
CA ASN A 234 16.07 40.23 -2.77
C ASN A 234 16.44 39.02 -1.87
N PRO A 235 15.74 38.81 -0.72
CA PRO A 235 16.09 37.79 0.28
C PRO A 235 15.29 36.47 0.21
N LYS A 236 15.84 35.43 0.87
CA LYS A 236 15.17 34.15 1.21
C LYS A 236 15.07 33.99 2.73
N LEU A 237 13.92 33.54 3.23
CA LEU A 237 13.63 33.32 4.66
C LEU A 237 13.71 31.82 5.02
N THR A 238 14.24 31.47 6.20
CA THR A 238 14.43 30.08 6.65
C THR A 238 14.25 29.91 8.18
N TRP A 239 13.64 28.80 8.63
CA TRP A 239 13.39 28.51 10.05
C TRP A 239 13.57 27.01 10.39
N ARG A 240 13.56 26.66 11.69
CA ARG A 240 13.54 25.26 12.18
C ARG A 240 12.09 24.75 12.31
N SER A 241 11.88 23.45 12.13
CA SER A 241 10.57 22.85 12.43
C SER A 241 10.28 22.92 13.94
N SER A 242 9.03 23.18 14.28
CA SER A 242 8.43 22.83 15.57
C SER A 242 8.18 21.32 15.65
N VAL A 243 7.90 20.82 16.85
CA VAL A 243 7.42 19.47 17.16
C VAL A 243 6.34 19.61 18.22
N ASP A 244 5.21 18.95 18.00
CA ASP A 244 4.05 19.00 18.89
C ASP A 244 4.10 17.87 19.94
N PRO A 245 3.84 18.12 21.24
CA PRO A 245 3.70 17.06 22.24
C PRO A 245 2.63 16.02 21.90
N ASP A 246 1.59 16.42 21.16
CA ASP A 246 0.42 15.59 20.85
C ASP A 246 0.48 14.89 19.49
N ALA A 247 1.64 14.95 18.82
CA ALA A 247 1.85 14.36 17.49
C ALA A 247 1.63 12.83 17.44
N GLU A 248 1.89 12.09 18.53
CA GLU A 248 1.56 10.64 18.60
C GLU A 248 0.06 10.37 18.81
N PHE A 249 -0.73 11.39 19.16
CA PHE A 249 -2.14 11.27 19.58
C PHE A 249 -3.13 11.85 18.56
N GLY A 250 -2.64 12.22 17.37
CA GLY A 250 -3.46 12.65 16.23
C GLY A 250 -3.50 14.16 15.98
N ALA A 251 -2.80 14.97 16.78
CA ALA A 251 -2.61 16.39 16.51
C ALA A 251 -1.27 16.63 15.77
N ASP A 252 -1.30 16.52 14.44
CA ASP A 252 -0.17 16.95 13.61
C ASP A 252 -0.18 18.48 13.40
N ILE A 253 0.97 19.08 13.10
CA ILE A 253 1.11 20.53 12.92
C ILE A 253 0.52 20.95 11.57
N VAL A 254 -0.70 21.51 11.56
CA VAL A 254 -1.34 21.99 10.33
C VAL A 254 -0.88 23.41 9.99
N SER A 255 0.31 23.44 9.36
CA SER A 255 0.94 24.55 8.64
C SER A 255 1.57 25.68 9.47
N TYR A 256 2.59 26.32 8.89
CA TYR A 256 3.22 27.54 9.38
C TYR A 256 2.56 28.77 8.73
N ILE A 257 2.60 29.92 9.41
CA ILE A 257 2.34 31.24 8.83
C ILE A 257 3.61 32.08 8.94
N VAL A 258 4.07 32.64 7.82
CA VAL A 258 5.21 33.57 7.75
C VAL A 258 4.67 34.99 7.64
N GLU A 259 5.14 35.90 8.49
CA GLU A 259 4.70 37.29 8.53
C GLU A 259 5.86 38.28 8.30
N TYR A 260 5.62 39.37 7.56
CA TYR A 260 6.61 40.43 7.33
C TYR A 260 6.00 41.83 7.13
N THR A 261 6.75 42.87 7.54
CA THR A 261 6.36 44.29 7.52
C THR A 261 7.60 45.20 7.55
N THR A 262 7.43 46.52 7.48
CA THR A 262 8.47 47.51 7.84
C THR A 262 8.34 48.03 9.28
N ASP A 263 7.23 47.74 9.98
CA ASP A 263 7.07 48.04 11.43
C ASP A 263 7.76 46.98 12.30
N PRO A 264 8.85 47.31 13.05
CA PRO A 264 9.52 46.35 13.93
C PRO A 264 8.63 45.76 15.04
N ARG A 265 7.43 46.30 15.26
CA ARG A 265 6.48 45.85 16.27
C ARG A 265 5.27 45.10 15.71
N PHE A 266 5.18 44.88 14.39
CA PHE A 266 4.10 44.12 13.73
C PHE A 266 2.67 44.61 14.03
N ASN A 267 2.46 45.91 14.28
CA ASN A 267 1.12 46.48 14.51
C ASN A 267 0.42 46.94 13.22
N TYR A 268 1.19 47.28 12.19
CA TYR A 268 0.68 47.86 10.95
C TYR A 268 1.26 47.18 9.71
N TYR A 269 0.43 47.08 8.66
CA TYR A 269 0.77 46.58 7.31
C TYR A 269 1.54 45.24 7.29
N VAL A 270 1.16 44.31 8.17
CA VAL A 270 1.72 42.96 8.21
C VAL A 270 1.17 42.12 7.06
N ASN A 271 2.07 41.64 6.20
CA ASN A 271 1.78 40.68 5.15
C ASN A 271 1.98 39.27 5.70
N GLN A 272 1.07 38.34 5.41
CA GLN A 272 1.09 36.97 5.91
C GLN A 272 0.96 35.93 4.79
N VAL A 273 1.65 34.79 4.92
CA VAL A 273 1.59 33.66 3.97
C VAL A 273 1.55 32.34 4.73
N ARG A 274 0.56 31.47 4.45
CA ARG A 274 0.45 30.12 5.05
C ARG A 274 1.20 29.08 4.20
N ILE A 275 1.99 28.23 4.87
CA ILE A 275 2.99 27.31 4.30
C ILE A 275 2.79 25.91 4.89
N SER A 276 2.71 24.86 4.06
CA SER A 276 2.49 23.47 4.51
C SER A 276 3.51 23.00 5.56
N ALA A 277 3.08 22.15 6.50
CA ALA A 277 3.86 21.61 7.62
C ALA A 277 5.26 21.10 7.25
N HIS A 278 5.38 20.46 6.07
CA HIS A 278 6.61 19.86 5.56
C HIS A 278 7.63 20.88 4.98
N SER A 279 7.39 22.20 5.09
CA SER A 279 8.20 23.24 4.45
C SER A 279 8.67 24.33 5.42
N THR A 280 9.98 24.59 5.41
CA THR A 280 10.68 25.46 6.38
C THR A 280 11.45 26.64 5.75
N SER A 281 11.07 27.04 4.52
CA SER A 281 11.67 28.21 3.85
C SER A 281 10.73 28.90 2.85
N TRP A 282 10.94 30.21 2.61
CA TRP A 282 10.15 31.05 1.70
C TRP A 282 11.02 32.14 1.02
N PHE A 283 10.50 32.83 0.00
CA PHE A 283 11.20 33.93 -0.72
C PHE A 283 10.36 35.22 -0.74
N LEU A 284 11.01 36.39 -0.68
CA LEU A 284 10.34 37.71 -0.80
C LEU A 284 10.77 38.43 -2.08
N ASN A 285 9.85 39.24 -2.63
CA ASN A 285 10.06 40.06 -3.83
C ASN A 285 9.39 41.45 -3.68
N ASN A 286 9.70 42.37 -4.60
CA ASN A 286 9.12 43.71 -4.72
C ASN A 286 9.38 44.66 -3.52
N LEU A 287 10.66 44.90 -3.21
CA LEU A 287 11.11 45.72 -2.08
C LEU A 287 11.79 47.02 -2.56
N GLN A 288 11.79 48.06 -1.73
CA GLN A 288 12.32 49.40 -2.06
C GLN A 288 13.80 49.60 -1.72
N ASN A 289 14.47 50.52 -2.45
CA ASN A 289 15.84 50.95 -2.14
C ASN A 289 15.87 51.81 -0.86
N HIS A 290 16.99 51.79 -0.13
CA HIS A 290 17.22 52.44 1.18
C HIS A 290 16.34 52.00 2.36
N GLU A 291 15.32 51.15 2.16
CA GLU A 291 14.33 50.78 3.20
C GLU A 291 14.66 49.51 4.00
N THR A 292 14.09 49.40 5.21
CA THR A 292 14.32 48.28 6.16
C THR A 292 13.05 47.47 6.47
N TYR A 293 13.16 46.14 6.48
CA TYR A 293 12.05 45.20 6.70
C TYR A 293 12.28 44.29 7.92
N TYR A 294 11.20 43.72 8.46
CA TYR A 294 11.16 42.82 9.62
C TYR A 294 10.25 41.59 9.34
N TRP A 295 10.58 40.41 9.89
CA TRP A 295 9.80 39.16 9.68
C TRP A 295 9.81 38.16 10.85
N ARG A 296 8.77 37.31 10.96
CA ARG A 296 8.60 36.23 11.97
C ARG A 296 7.80 35.03 11.43
N VAL A 297 7.68 33.94 12.20
CA VAL A 297 6.92 32.73 11.83
C VAL A 297 6.04 32.24 12.99
N ILE A 298 4.90 31.62 12.68
CA ILE A 298 3.96 31.00 13.63
C ILE A 298 3.69 29.55 13.18
N ALA A 299 3.72 28.58 14.10
CA ALA A 299 3.25 27.20 13.90
C ALA A 299 1.84 27.04 14.49
N ILE A 300 0.97 26.23 13.86
CA ILE A 300 -0.42 25.99 14.28
C ILE A 300 -0.75 24.50 14.16
N ASP A 301 -1.44 23.93 15.14
CA ASP A 301 -1.87 22.52 15.16
C ASP A 301 -3.23 22.27 14.44
N THR A 302 -3.79 21.06 14.57
CA THR A 302 -5.12 20.68 14.05
C THR A 302 -6.31 21.29 14.81
N LYS A 303 -6.21 21.55 16.12
CA LYS A 303 -7.30 22.01 16.99
C LYS A 303 -7.33 23.53 17.18
N GLY A 304 -6.28 24.24 16.76
CA GLY A 304 -6.15 25.69 16.70
C GLY A 304 -5.19 26.33 17.72
N ALA A 305 -4.42 25.56 18.50
CA ALA A 305 -3.36 26.17 19.32
C ALA A 305 -2.14 26.48 18.45
N PHE A 306 -1.31 27.43 18.90
CA PHE A 306 -0.25 28.00 18.09
C PHE A 306 0.94 28.48 18.91
N GLN A 307 2.11 28.49 18.28
CA GLN A 307 3.37 28.96 18.86
C GLN A 307 4.10 29.86 17.87
N GLN A 308 4.55 31.04 18.31
CA GLN A 308 5.40 31.92 17.51
C GLN A 308 6.87 31.49 17.59
N SER A 309 7.67 31.79 16.56
CA SER A 309 9.12 31.73 16.63
C SER A 309 9.67 32.56 17.80
N ASP A 310 10.74 32.07 18.41
CA ASP A 310 11.42 32.69 19.56
C ASP A 310 12.00 34.10 19.31
N GLN A 311 12.16 34.48 18.03
CA GLN A 311 12.74 35.74 17.58
C GLN A 311 12.14 36.22 16.23
N SER A 312 12.63 37.36 15.74
CA SER A 312 12.25 38.02 14.46
C SER A 312 13.49 38.63 13.79
N GLY A 313 13.54 38.78 12.44
CA GLY A 313 14.75 39.25 11.71
C GLY A 313 14.60 40.41 10.70
N SER A 314 15.70 40.99 10.12
CA SER A 314 15.69 42.29 9.34
C SER A 314 16.86 42.63 8.33
N PHE A 315 16.72 43.60 7.36
CA PHE A 315 17.69 43.94 6.22
C PHE A 315 17.53 45.32 5.37
N THR A 316 18.53 45.91 4.57
CA THR A 316 18.63 47.35 3.94
C THR A 316 19.54 47.70 2.61
N LEU A 317 19.72 48.99 2.02
CA LEU A 317 20.47 49.49 0.71
C LEU A 317 20.98 51.08 0.49
N ASN A 318 21.65 51.66 -0.63
CA ASN A 318 22.29 53.12 -0.80
C ASN A 318 22.64 53.94 -2.23
N THR A 319 23.12 55.29 -2.37
CA THR A 319 23.41 56.26 -3.62
C THR A 319 24.50 57.53 -3.70
N GLY A 320 24.47 58.66 -4.59
CA GLY A 320 25.60 59.70 -5.07
C GLY A 320 25.46 61.31 -5.45
N ASN A 321 26.32 62.08 -6.30
CA ASN A 321 26.67 63.64 -6.36
C ASN A 321 26.94 64.57 -7.75
N LYS A 322 27.43 65.92 -7.80
CA LYS A 322 27.49 67.01 -8.98
C LYS A 322 28.65 68.21 -9.18
N VAL A 323 28.55 69.37 -10.00
CA VAL A 323 29.62 70.40 -10.58
C VAL A 323 29.29 71.94 -11.18
N PRO A 324 30.24 72.96 -11.53
CA PRO A 324 30.21 74.55 -11.84
C PRO A 324 30.16 75.45 -13.25
N ALA A 325 30.88 76.65 -13.51
CA ALA A 325 30.60 77.96 -14.38
C ALA A 325 31.62 78.69 -15.48
N ILE A 326 31.66 80.05 -15.94
CA ILE A 326 32.26 80.75 -17.26
C ILE A 326 32.71 82.34 -17.42
N PRO A 327 33.63 82.84 -18.37
CA PRO A 327 34.03 84.28 -18.77
C PRO A 327 33.50 85.00 -20.12
N ARG A 328 34.01 86.19 -20.58
CA ARG A 328 33.51 87.02 -21.78
C ARG A 328 34.50 87.94 -22.60
N ILE A 329 34.32 88.12 -23.93
CA ILE A 329 35.06 88.95 -24.95
C ILE A 329 34.43 90.36 -25.25
N LEU A 330 35.20 91.31 -25.81
CA LEU A 330 34.79 92.68 -26.16
C LEU A 330 35.11 93.20 -27.59
N ALA A 331 36.13 92.66 -28.28
CA ALA A 331 36.50 93.05 -29.67
C ALA A 331 37.31 91.91 -30.33
N PRO A 332 37.27 91.71 -31.67
CA PRO A 332 36.60 92.51 -32.71
C PRO A 332 35.06 92.41 -32.68
N LEU A 333 34.39 93.21 -33.52
CA LEU A 333 32.95 93.09 -33.76
C LEU A 333 32.69 92.07 -34.88
N ASP A 334 31.59 91.33 -34.74
CA ASP A 334 31.28 90.18 -35.60
C ASP A 334 31.06 90.57 -37.08
N MET A 335 31.57 89.73 -37.98
CA MET A 335 31.58 89.90 -39.44
C MET A 335 32.29 91.16 -39.98
N GLN A 336 33.18 91.79 -39.22
CA GLN A 336 34.00 92.90 -39.75
C GLN A 336 34.99 92.42 -40.83
N ILE A 337 35.24 93.20 -41.89
CA ILE A 337 36.38 92.95 -42.80
C ILE A 337 37.63 93.60 -42.19
N LEU A 338 38.70 92.83 -41.99
CA LEU A 338 39.98 93.30 -41.44
C LEU A 338 41.08 93.28 -42.50
N ALA A 339 41.75 94.42 -42.67
CA ALA A 339 43.07 94.48 -43.29
C ALA A 339 44.15 94.07 -42.26
N PRO A 340 45.41 93.76 -42.66
CA PRO A 340 46.44 93.15 -41.79
C PRO A 340 46.88 93.85 -40.46
N ASN A 341 46.20 94.90 -39.97
CA ASN A 341 46.71 95.86 -38.97
C ASN A 341 45.77 96.18 -37.77
N GLN A 342 45.02 95.22 -37.18
CA GLN A 342 43.96 95.48 -36.16
C GLN A 342 44.03 94.53 -34.89
N TYR A 343 43.15 94.66 -33.86
CA TYR A 343 43.33 94.16 -32.45
C TYR A 343 42.09 93.48 -31.73
N ILE A 344 42.25 92.91 -30.49
CA ILE A 344 41.30 92.00 -29.74
C ILE A 344 41.27 92.25 -28.17
N LEU A 345 40.16 92.03 -27.40
CA LEU A 345 39.97 92.35 -25.92
C LEU A 345 38.93 91.46 -25.08
N TRP A 346 38.97 91.35 -23.71
CA TRP A 346 38.04 90.49 -22.84
C TRP A 346 37.94 90.80 -21.27
N GLN A 347 37.11 90.05 -20.46
CA GLN A 347 36.81 90.16 -18.97
C GLN A 347 36.32 88.84 -18.21
N PHE A 348 36.22 88.78 -16.84
CA PHE A 348 35.79 87.58 -16.01
C PHE A 348 35.29 87.80 -14.52
N GLU A 349 34.93 86.72 -13.77
CA GLU A 349 34.42 86.65 -12.34
C GLU A 349 35.09 85.53 -11.44
N ASP A 350 34.75 85.44 -10.13
CA ASP A 350 35.32 84.53 -9.07
C ASP A 350 34.44 83.27 -8.73
N ASP A 351 34.95 82.30 -7.94
CA ASP A 351 34.38 80.94 -7.74
C ASP A 351 33.40 80.73 -6.52
N PRO A 352 32.41 79.80 -6.60
CA PRO A 352 31.53 79.44 -5.47
C PRO A 352 32.15 78.68 -4.29
N ASP A 353 33.09 77.75 -4.51
CA ASP A 353 33.72 76.97 -3.43
C ASP A 353 34.93 77.76 -2.88
N ARG A 354 34.88 78.06 -1.57
CA ARG A 354 35.55 79.24 -0.99
C ARG A 354 37.07 79.15 -0.79
N VAL A 355 37.80 78.33 -1.55
CA VAL A 355 39.23 78.02 -1.27
C VAL A 355 40.12 77.93 -2.52
N ASP A 356 39.60 78.13 -3.73
CA ASP A 356 40.26 77.71 -4.98
C ASP A 356 40.94 78.84 -5.82
N HIS A 357 41.65 78.44 -6.89
CA HIS A 357 42.57 79.27 -7.70
C HIS A 357 42.40 79.04 -9.22
N LEU A 358 42.46 80.10 -10.04
CA LEU A 358 41.99 80.10 -11.46
C LEU A 358 43.05 80.47 -12.53
N SER A 359 42.90 80.01 -13.77
CA SER A 359 43.80 80.29 -14.92
C SER A 359 43.07 80.40 -16.30
N PHE A 360 43.73 80.86 -17.38
CA PHE A 360 43.08 81.22 -18.67
C PHE A 360 43.74 80.65 -19.95
N THR A 361 43.00 80.61 -21.06
CA THR A 361 43.51 80.24 -22.42
C THR A 361 42.77 80.97 -23.55
N VAL A 362 43.47 81.38 -24.62
CA VAL A 362 42.95 82.17 -25.76
C VAL A 362 43.31 81.54 -27.11
N VAL A 363 42.42 81.60 -28.11
CA VAL A 363 42.55 80.89 -29.41
C VAL A 363 41.98 81.72 -30.58
N ILE A 364 42.58 81.66 -31.79
CA ILE A 364 42.01 82.13 -33.07
C ILE A 364 41.83 80.93 -34.01
N LEU A 365 40.70 80.91 -34.74
CA LEU A 365 40.18 79.77 -35.49
C LEU A 365 39.80 80.17 -36.93
N ASP A 366 39.76 79.20 -37.84
CA ASP A 366 39.00 79.32 -39.10
C ASP A 366 37.49 79.31 -38.83
N HIS A 367 36.72 80.24 -39.42
CA HIS A 367 35.29 80.39 -39.09
C HIS A 367 34.43 79.18 -39.47
N ILE A 368 34.84 78.38 -40.47
CA ILE A 368 34.05 77.25 -40.95
C ILE A 368 34.55 75.95 -40.33
N THR A 369 35.85 75.68 -40.37
CA THR A 369 36.41 74.40 -39.89
C THR A 369 36.68 74.40 -38.39
N LYS A 370 36.65 75.57 -37.73
CA LYS A 370 37.07 75.80 -36.33
C LYS A 370 38.46 75.22 -36.04
N THR A 371 39.35 75.14 -37.03
CA THR A 371 40.74 74.73 -36.82
C THR A 371 41.55 75.86 -36.22
N ILE A 372 42.32 75.58 -35.17
CA ILE A 372 43.22 76.55 -34.52
C ILE A 372 44.25 77.07 -35.53
N ILE A 373 44.18 78.37 -35.80
CA ILE A 373 45.19 79.14 -36.53
C ILE A 373 46.27 79.63 -35.55
N TYR A 374 45.90 79.93 -34.30
CA TYR A 374 46.78 80.49 -33.27
C TYR A 374 46.22 80.27 -31.84
N SER A 375 47.06 80.12 -30.81
CA SER A 375 46.63 79.91 -29.41
C SER A 375 47.70 80.26 -28.35
N GLU A 376 47.30 80.75 -27.18
CA GLU A 376 48.17 81.11 -26.03
C GLU A 376 47.52 80.77 -24.66
N TYR A 377 48.32 80.45 -23.63
CA TYR A 377 47.89 80.08 -22.27
C TYR A 377 48.44 81.08 -21.21
N ILE A 378 47.66 81.38 -20.16
CA ILE A 378 47.98 82.42 -19.16
C ILE A 378 47.68 81.89 -17.74
N SER A 379 48.67 81.92 -16.83
CA SER A 379 48.59 81.35 -15.48
C SER A 379 48.37 82.37 -14.34
N ASP A 380 47.83 81.92 -13.20
CA ASP A 380 47.58 82.74 -12.00
C ASP A 380 48.84 83.51 -11.52
N SER A 381 50.03 82.90 -11.63
CA SER A 381 51.29 83.54 -11.24
C SER A 381 51.61 84.82 -12.04
N LEU A 382 51.11 84.95 -13.27
CA LEU A 382 51.21 86.17 -14.08
C LEU A 382 50.12 87.19 -13.72
N LEU A 383 48.99 86.74 -13.16
CA LEU A 383 47.87 87.57 -12.71
C LEU A 383 48.12 88.17 -11.32
N MET A 384 48.70 87.41 -10.38
CA MET A 384 49.05 87.90 -9.04
C MET A 384 50.02 89.09 -9.06
N ALA A 385 50.93 89.16 -10.05
CA ALA A 385 51.82 90.30 -10.24
C ALA A 385 51.08 91.64 -10.51
N SER A 386 49.80 91.59 -10.90
CA SER A 386 48.92 92.77 -11.05
C SER A 386 48.01 93.06 -9.86
N ARG A 387 47.96 92.21 -8.81
CA ARG A 387 47.05 92.39 -7.66
C ARG A 387 47.61 93.27 -6.52
N PHE A 388 48.93 93.50 -6.46
CA PHE A 388 49.54 94.36 -5.42
C PHE A 388 49.67 95.82 -5.87
N GLY A 389 48.58 96.59 -5.81
CA GLY A 389 48.62 97.96 -6.36
C GLY A 389 47.47 98.93 -6.10
N LEU A 390 46.51 98.66 -5.20
CA LEU A 390 45.56 99.65 -4.65
C LEU A 390 44.84 99.04 -3.43
N ALA A 391 44.43 99.87 -2.48
CA ALA A 391 43.68 99.46 -1.29
C ALA A 391 42.32 100.16 -1.25
N GLU A 392 41.36 99.56 -0.53
CA GLU A 392 40.06 100.15 -0.16
C GLU A 392 39.16 100.60 -1.34
N ASP A 393 38.48 99.66 -2.00
CA ASP A 393 37.09 99.31 -1.60
C ASP A 393 36.64 97.94 -2.18
N PHE A 394 35.43 97.49 -1.83
CA PHE A 394 34.98 96.10 -1.99
C PHE A 394 34.55 95.65 -3.41
N SER A 395 34.90 94.40 -3.73
CA SER A 395 34.08 93.41 -4.47
C SER A 395 33.87 93.49 -5.99
N VAL A 396 34.64 94.28 -6.77
CA VAL A 396 34.75 94.04 -8.23
C VAL A 396 36.19 94.25 -8.73
N GLY A 397 36.81 93.17 -9.22
CA GLY A 397 38.17 93.17 -9.77
C GLY A 397 38.31 93.75 -11.18
N TYR A 398 38.03 95.04 -11.37
CA TYR A 398 38.18 95.72 -12.66
C TYR A 398 39.65 95.78 -13.13
N ASN A 399 40.04 94.90 -14.06
CA ASN A 399 41.39 94.91 -14.63
C ASN A 399 41.55 95.95 -15.75
N ASN A 400 41.39 97.23 -15.41
CA ASN A 400 41.39 98.36 -16.34
C ASN A 400 42.83 98.78 -16.70
N LEU A 401 43.57 97.89 -17.38
CA LEU A 401 44.99 98.06 -17.71
C LEU A 401 45.24 99.19 -18.71
N ALA A 402 45.51 100.38 -18.19
CA ALA A 402 45.72 101.58 -18.97
C ALA A 402 46.99 101.55 -19.86
N GLN A 403 46.75 101.43 -21.16
CA GLN A 403 47.50 102.07 -22.26
C GLN A 403 48.96 101.67 -22.56
N TYR A 404 49.70 100.95 -21.69
CA TYR A 404 51.17 100.79 -21.88
C TYR A 404 51.75 99.37 -22.04
N GLN A 405 50.99 98.28 -21.94
CA GLN A 405 51.48 96.91 -22.27
C GLN A 405 50.47 96.03 -23.03
N LEU A 406 49.91 96.54 -24.13
CA LEU A 406 49.10 95.72 -25.05
C LEU A 406 50.01 94.83 -25.94
N ARG A 407 49.81 93.50 -25.89
CA ARG A 407 50.45 92.55 -26.83
C ARG A 407 49.80 92.62 -28.22
N ARG A 408 50.55 92.29 -29.27
CA ARG A 408 50.11 92.30 -30.67
C ARG A 408 50.02 90.89 -31.24
N ILE A 409 49.06 90.64 -32.11
CA ILE A 409 48.90 89.41 -32.90
C ILE A 409 49.20 89.73 -34.37
N ASP A 410 49.79 88.77 -35.10
CA ASP A 410 50.18 88.88 -36.52
C ASP A 410 49.08 88.33 -37.44
N LEU A 411 48.46 89.19 -38.26
CA LEU A 411 47.37 88.85 -39.17
C LEU A 411 47.82 88.61 -40.62
N SER A 412 49.13 88.61 -40.92
CA SER A 412 49.67 88.48 -42.29
C SER A 412 49.54 87.07 -42.91
N ARG A 413 48.89 86.13 -42.23
CA ARG A 413 48.86 84.69 -42.54
C ARG A 413 47.47 84.19 -42.97
N LEU A 414 46.54 85.10 -43.16
CA LEU A 414 45.15 84.84 -43.52
C LEU A 414 45.01 84.74 -45.06
N ARG A 415 43.94 84.11 -45.54
CA ARG A 415 43.69 83.89 -46.97
C ARG A 415 42.70 84.90 -47.53
N ASP A 416 42.91 85.28 -48.78
CA ASP A 416 41.99 86.13 -49.56
C ASP A 416 40.55 85.60 -49.52
N GLY A 417 39.59 86.51 -49.44
CA GLY A 417 38.15 86.26 -49.35
C GLY A 417 37.64 85.50 -48.10
N HIS A 418 38.50 85.09 -47.17
CA HIS A 418 38.18 84.07 -46.16
C HIS A 418 37.80 84.61 -44.76
N TYR A 419 37.05 83.82 -43.97
CA TYR A 419 36.50 84.18 -42.65
C TYR A 419 37.16 83.44 -41.46
N TYR A 420 37.23 84.10 -40.29
CA TYR A 420 37.92 83.64 -39.06
C TYR A 420 37.18 83.98 -37.75
N ASP A 421 37.49 83.30 -36.63
CA ASP A 421 36.95 83.53 -35.27
C ASP A 421 38.04 83.66 -34.18
N VAL A 422 37.68 84.13 -32.98
CA VAL A 422 38.51 84.15 -31.74
C VAL A 422 37.73 83.63 -30.51
N GLN A 423 38.40 83.02 -29.51
CA GLN A 423 37.81 82.42 -28.30
C GLN A 423 38.64 82.54 -26.99
N ILE A 424 38.00 82.45 -25.80
CA ILE A 424 38.65 82.41 -24.45
C ILE A 424 37.88 81.59 -23.37
N ALA A 425 38.58 80.93 -22.41
CA ALA A 425 38.01 80.21 -21.23
C ALA A 425 38.89 80.25 -19.94
N ILE A 426 38.37 79.69 -18.82
CA ILE A 426 38.99 79.57 -17.46
C ILE A 426 39.18 78.10 -17.02
N ASN A 427 40.13 77.80 -16.12
CA ASN A 427 40.28 76.48 -15.46
C ASN A 427 40.41 76.57 -13.92
N ASP A 428 39.83 75.59 -13.22
CA ASP A 428 39.89 75.31 -11.77
C ASP A 428 40.72 74.04 -11.44
N ASN A 429 41.20 73.89 -10.21
CA ASN A 429 42.43 73.13 -9.88
C ASN A 429 42.39 72.16 -8.68
N TRP A 430 41.30 71.99 -7.92
CA TRP A 430 41.22 70.97 -6.83
C TRP A 430 40.28 69.81 -7.20
N GLY A 431 40.52 68.61 -6.63
CA GLY A 431 39.70 67.40 -6.77
C GLY A 431 39.88 66.63 -8.09
N GLY A 432 40.26 67.33 -9.15
CA GLY A 432 40.48 66.82 -10.51
C GLY A 432 40.04 67.90 -11.48
N SER A 433 41.00 68.57 -12.11
CA SER A 433 40.82 69.87 -12.79
C SER A 433 39.57 69.95 -13.66
N VAL A 434 38.68 70.89 -13.34
CA VAL A 434 37.47 71.19 -14.11
C VAL A 434 37.66 72.52 -14.81
N SER A 435 37.29 72.62 -16.09
CA SER A 435 37.38 73.86 -16.86
C SER A 435 36.02 74.40 -17.27
N THR A 436 35.99 75.70 -17.53
CA THR A 436 34.81 76.44 -17.91
C THR A 436 34.61 76.43 -19.43
N ALA A 437 33.42 76.80 -19.91
CA ALA A 437 33.18 76.95 -21.34
C ALA A 437 33.78 78.25 -21.91
N TRP A 438 33.77 78.35 -23.25
CA TRP A 438 34.43 79.43 -24.01
C TRP A 438 33.44 80.48 -24.53
N ASP A 439 33.89 81.73 -24.69
CA ASP A 439 33.17 82.83 -25.40
C ASP A 439 33.85 83.22 -26.72
N ASN A 440 33.16 83.86 -27.70
CA ASN A 440 33.61 83.94 -29.11
C ASN A 440 33.14 85.14 -30.01
N ALA A 441 33.87 85.45 -31.12
CA ALA A 441 33.51 86.44 -32.18
C ALA A 441 34.30 86.25 -33.52
N GLY A 442 33.87 86.77 -34.71
CA GLY A 442 34.56 86.56 -36.01
C GLY A 442 34.62 87.69 -37.09
N PHE A 443 35.34 87.49 -38.21
CA PHE A 443 35.75 88.52 -39.23
C PHE A 443 36.21 87.97 -40.62
N GLN A 444 36.50 88.80 -41.65
CA GLN A 444 36.93 88.45 -43.06
C GLN A 444 38.18 89.22 -43.61
N PHE A 445 38.76 88.83 -44.77
CA PHE A 445 40.01 89.34 -45.42
C PHE A 445 39.94 89.50 -46.99
N ASP A 446 40.87 90.23 -47.65
CA ASP A 446 40.86 90.64 -49.12
C ASP A 446 42.29 90.93 -49.70
N ASP A 447 42.61 90.60 -50.98
CA ASP A 447 43.97 90.77 -51.63
C ASP A 447 44.12 91.53 -53.00
N ASN A 448 43.19 91.42 -53.98
CA ASN A 448 43.11 92.16 -55.29
C ASN A 448 43.89 91.65 -56.57
N ILE A 449 43.65 90.44 -57.11
CA ILE A 449 44.17 89.94 -58.43
C ILE A 449 43.06 89.31 -59.34
N ASN A 450 43.31 88.99 -60.62
CA ASN A 450 42.34 88.48 -61.64
C ASN A 450 42.71 87.07 -62.20
N THR A 451 41.74 86.15 -62.37
CA THR A 451 41.91 84.71 -62.69
C THR A 451 40.78 84.15 -63.61
N PRO A 452 41.01 83.12 -64.47
CA PRO A 452 39.94 82.51 -65.29
C PRO A 452 38.93 81.64 -64.51
N PRO A 453 37.68 81.46 -65.01
CA PRO A 453 36.60 80.80 -64.28
C PRO A 453 36.78 79.28 -64.14
N SER A 454 36.32 78.76 -63.00
CA SER A 454 36.21 77.31 -62.77
C SER A 454 35.21 76.64 -63.73
N ALA A 455 35.37 75.33 -63.98
CA ALA A 455 34.31 74.52 -64.60
C ALA A 455 33.14 74.33 -63.61
N PRO A 456 31.88 74.11 -64.04
CA PRO A 456 30.80 73.78 -63.11
C PRO A 456 31.16 72.48 -62.37
N LEU A 457 31.13 72.50 -61.03
CA LEU A 457 31.53 71.36 -60.19
C LEU A 457 30.34 70.57 -59.63
N SER A 458 29.15 71.18 -59.58
CA SER A 458 27.99 70.66 -58.84
C SER A 458 26.64 71.12 -59.43
N GLY A 459 25.53 70.73 -58.80
CA GLY A 459 24.16 71.10 -59.21
C GLY A 459 23.65 70.42 -60.48
N PHE A 460 24.38 69.43 -60.99
CA PHE A 460 23.98 68.70 -62.20
C PHE A 460 22.66 67.97 -62.00
N SER A 461 21.64 68.34 -62.77
CA SER A 461 20.41 67.57 -62.94
C SER A 461 20.04 67.53 -64.43
N PRO A 462 19.57 66.40 -64.99
CA PRO A 462 19.43 65.12 -64.32
C PRO A 462 20.79 64.42 -64.10
N HIS A 463 21.08 63.96 -62.88
CA HIS A 463 22.26 63.15 -62.56
C HIS A 463 21.94 61.99 -61.62
N MET A 464 22.06 60.76 -62.13
CA MET A 464 21.51 59.53 -61.56
C MET A 464 19.99 59.60 -61.29
N GLU A 465 19.31 60.50 -62.02
CA GLU A 465 17.87 60.73 -61.95
C GLU A 465 17.13 59.97 -63.07
N ILE A 466 15.90 59.55 -62.78
CA ILE A 466 14.96 59.02 -63.78
C ILE A 466 14.09 60.18 -64.30
N THR A 467 14.05 60.35 -65.62
CA THR A 467 13.37 61.46 -66.28
C THR A 467 12.07 61.01 -66.96
N LYS A 468 10.93 61.40 -66.38
CA LYS A 468 9.57 61.16 -66.91
C LYS A 468 9.19 62.02 -68.11
N THR A 469 10.17 62.29 -68.98
CA THR A 469 9.98 63.08 -70.20
C THR A 469 11.11 62.84 -71.19
N LEU A 470 10.75 62.61 -72.46
CA LEU A 470 11.72 62.46 -73.56
C LEU A 470 12.51 63.76 -73.86
N ARG A 471 12.19 64.90 -73.22
CA ARG A 471 12.88 66.20 -73.42
C ARG A 471 13.30 66.84 -72.07
N PRO A 472 14.36 66.31 -71.44
CA PRO A 472 14.80 66.76 -70.12
C PRO A 472 15.29 68.22 -70.11
N LEU A 473 15.27 68.79 -68.91
CA LEU A 473 15.82 70.11 -68.59
C LEU A 473 17.15 69.88 -67.85
N PHE A 474 18.26 70.22 -68.49
CA PHE A 474 19.58 70.17 -67.88
C PHE A 474 19.81 71.41 -67.01
N ARG A 475 20.44 71.23 -65.84
CA ARG A 475 20.78 72.25 -64.85
C ARG A 475 22.16 71.99 -64.27
N TRP A 476 22.84 73.03 -63.83
CA TRP A 476 24.08 72.99 -63.06
C TRP A 476 24.11 74.18 -62.08
N ASN A 477 25.00 74.12 -61.09
CA ASN A 477 25.33 75.29 -60.28
C ASN A 477 26.23 76.23 -61.09
N PRO A 478 26.22 77.55 -60.80
CA PRO A 478 27.15 78.47 -61.44
C PRO A 478 28.60 78.03 -61.18
N ALA A 479 29.45 78.29 -62.17
CA ALA A 479 30.89 78.30 -61.96
C ALA A 479 31.26 79.41 -60.97
N ILE A 480 32.28 79.17 -60.16
CA ILE A 480 32.91 80.17 -59.31
C ILE A 480 33.99 80.87 -60.12
N ASP A 481 34.01 82.18 -60.00
CA ASP A 481 35.15 83.04 -60.31
C ASP A 481 35.74 83.54 -58.98
N THR A 482 37.06 83.71 -58.88
CA THR A 482 37.69 84.31 -57.70
C THR A 482 37.49 85.81 -57.66
N ASP A 483 37.28 86.41 -58.82
CA ASP A 483 37.40 87.84 -59.01
C ASP A 483 36.07 88.51 -58.68
N VAL A 484 36.12 89.56 -57.85
CA VAL A 484 34.92 90.10 -57.18
C VAL A 484 34.04 90.98 -58.10
N ARG A 485 33.74 90.53 -59.35
CA ARG A 485 32.77 91.18 -60.29
C ARG A 485 32.27 90.44 -61.58
N ASP A 486 32.83 89.31 -62.07
CA ASP A 486 32.62 88.89 -63.50
C ASP A 486 31.36 88.03 -63.86
N ARG A 487 31.25 87.50 -65.11
CA ARG A 487 30.02 87.01 -65.78
C ARG A 487 30.23 85.82 -66.75
N ILE A 488 29.49 84.73 -66.56
CA ILE A 488 29.76 83.43 -67.20
C ILE A 488 28.56 82.89 -68.04
N LYS A 489 28.82 82.22 -69.18
CA LYS A 489 27.89 81.44 -70.04
C LYS A 489 28.33 79.96 -70.16
N TYR A 490 27.53 79.07 -70.78
CA TYR A 490 27.80 77.61 -70.77
C TYR A 490 27.43 76.84 -72.05
N ARG A 491 28.02 75.63 -72.22
CA ARG A 491 27.77 74.68 -73.34
C ARG A 491 27.56 73.24 -72.84
N VAL A 492 26.54 72.52 -73.35
CA VAL A 492 26.17 71.14 -72.98
C VAL A 492 26.35 70.14 -74.14
N GLN A 493 26.75 68.90 -73.87
CA GLN A 493 26.86 67.77 -74.81
C GLN A 493 26.26 66.47 -74.22
N ILE A 494 25.53 65.66 -75.01
CA ILE A 494 24.75 64.46 -74.56
C ILE A 494 24.97 63.26 -75.51
N SER A 495 25.09 62.04 -74.98
CA SER A 495 25.44 60.79 -75.67
C SER A 495 24.73 59.56 -75.05
N ARG A 496 24.72 58.40 -75.73
CA ARG A 496 24.47 57.07 -75.09
C ARG A 496 25.76 56.34 -74.70
N ASP A 497 26.85 56.69 -75.36
CA ASP A 497 28.21 56.22 -75.08
C ASP A 497 28.84 57.15 -74.03
N SER A 498 29.19 56.60 -72.86
CA SER A 498 29.76 57.32 -71.72
C SER A 498 31.14 57.92 -72.02
N THR A 499 31.86 57.41 -73.01
CA THR A 499 33.20 57.89 -73.38
C THR A 499 33.16 59.14 -74.27
N PHE A 500 32.02 59.42 -74.92
CA PHE A 500 31.85 60.45 -75.95
C PHE A 500 32.85 60.32 -77.12
N THR A 501 33.36 59.12 -77.39
CA THR A 501 34.28 58.86 -78.51
C THR A 501 33.53 58.71 -79.84
N ASN A 502 32.29 58.20 -79.82
CA ASN A 502 31.43 58.16 -80.99
C ASN A 502 30.96 59.55 -81.42
N THR A 503 30.90 59.81 -82.73
CA THR A 503 30.43 61.08 -83.33
C THR A 503 28.92 61.34 -83.21
N ARG A 504 28.16 60.45 -82.55
CA ARG A 504 26.69 60.51 -82.41
C ARG A 504 26.27 61.09 -81.06
N PHE A 505 26.49 62.39 -80.88
CA PHE A 505 26.07 63.15 -79.69
C PHE A 505 25.25 64.41 -80.08
N ILE A 506 24.53 64.97 -79.10
CA ILE A 506 23.72 66.18 -79.23
C ILE A 506 24.40 67.31 -78.44
N THR A 507 24.45 68.53 -78.97
CA THR A 507 25.16 69.68 -78.34
C THR A 507 24.27 70.93 -78.33
N GLN A 508 24.28 71.72 -77.24
CA GLN A 508 23.44 72.92 -77.10
C GLN A 508 24.04 73.95 -76.12
N ASP A 509 23.99 75.26 -76.45
CA ASP A 509 24.58 76.35 -75.68
C ASP A 509 23.54 77.20 -74.93
N SER A 510 23.91 77.76 -73.76
CA SER A 510 23.06 78.62 -72.93
C SER A 510 23.32 80.13 -73.12
N ARG A 511 22.60 80.98 -72.38
CA ARG A 511 22.86 82.42 -72.28
C ARG A 511 23.72 82.71 -71.04
N TYR A 512 24.35 83.90 -71.00
CA TYR A 512 25.05 84.39 -69.80
C TYR A 512 24.17 84.31 -68.54
N HIS A 513 24.79 83.91 -67.42
CA HIS A 513 24.21 83.57 -66.11
C HIS A 513 23.13 82.47 -66.10
N LEU A 514 22.75 81.90 -67.25
CA LEU A 514 21.72 80.87 -67.33
C LEU A 514 22.34 79.47 -67.19
N THR A 515 22.29 78.95 -65.97
CA THR A 515 22.82 77.63 -65.58
C THR A 515 21.85 76.46 -65.88
N GLN A 516 20.94 76.65 -66.83
CA GLN A 516 19.97 75.63 -67.24
C GLN A 516 19.61 75.71 -68.73
N ILE A 517 19.29 74.56 -69.34
CA ILE A 517 18.96 74.45 -70.76
C ILE A 517 18.06 73.24 -71.04
N ARG A 518 16.94 73.44 -71.75
CA ARG A 518 16.04 72.34 -72.12
C ARG A 518 16.41 71.73 -73.47
N LEU A 519 16.36 70.40 -73.57
CA LEU A 519 16.67 69.69 -74.79
C LEU A 519 15.59 69.89 -75.86
N LYS A 520 16.00 70.21 -77.09
CA LYS A 520 15.07 70.40 -78.22
C LYS A 520 14.63 69.07 -78.84
N THR A 521 15.53 68.08 -78.92
CA THR A 521 15.30 66.74 -79.47
C THR A 521 14.68 65.78 -78.44
N GLY A 522 13.92 64.80 -78.92
CA GLY A 522 13.42 63.70 -78.09
C GLY A 522 14.49 62.61 -77.87
N LEU A 523 14.45 62.00 -76.69
CA LEU A 523 15.20 60.79 -76.33
C LEU A 523 14.29 59.55 -76.46
N VAL A 524 14.85 58.36 -76.21
CA VAL A 524 14.11 57.08 -76.23
C VAL A 524 13.90 56.59 -74.80
N GLU A 525 12.77 55.92 -74.58
CA GLU A 525 12.33 55.34 -73.31
C GLU A 525 13.16 54.13 -72.86
N ASN A 526 13.06 53.79 -71.57
CA ASN A 526 13.81 52.78 -70.81
C ASN A 526 15.30 52.68 -71.22
N THR A 527 15.91 53.85 -71.41
CA THR A 527 17.28 54.01 -71.95
C THR A 527 18.10 54.99 -71.10
N THR A 528 19.33 54.58 -70.79
CA THR A 528 20.35 55.40 -70.11
C THR A 528 21.09 56.33 -71.08
N TYR A 529 21.33 57.57 -70.67
CA TYR A 529 22.08 58.60 -71.41
C TYR A 529 23.13 59.27 -70.50
N PHE A 530 24.16 59.84 -71.13
CA PHE A 530 25.27 60.54 -70.48
C PHE A 530 25.40 61.98 -71.03
N TRP A 531 25.80 62.95 -70.20
CA TRP A 531 26.00 64.34 -70.62
C TRP A 531 27.12 65.06 -69.84
N ARG A 532 27.60 66.19 -70.37
CA ARG A 532 28.60 67.06 -69.73
C ARG A 532 28.41 68.54 -70.13
N VAL A 533 28.94 69.46 -69.33
CA VAL A 533 28.82 70.92 -69.51
C VAL A 533 30.17 71.64 -69.28
N ARG A 534 30.36 72.86 -69.80
CA ARG A 534 31.52 73.72 -69.47
C ARG A 534 31.15 75.20 -69.42
N SER A 535 31.91 76.00 -68.68
CA SER A 535 31.80 77.46 -68.55
C SER A 535 32.65 78.20 -69.59
N ILE A 536 32.27 79.46 -69.80
CA ILE A 536 32.94 80.44 -70.64
C ILE A 536 32.72 81.82 -70.00
N ASP A 537 33.76 82.62 -69.78
CA ASP A 537 33.64 83.99 -69.20
C ASP A 537 33.19 85.06 -70.22
N LEU A 538 33.40 86.33 -69.87
CA LEU A 538 33.12 87.49 -70.69
C LEU A 538 34.14 87.70 -71.83
N GLU A 539 35.40 87.25 -71.67
CA GLU A 539 36.47 87.33 -72.68
C GLU A 539 36.60 86.05 -73.54
N ASP A 540 35.61 85.14 -73.42
CA ASP A 540 35.51 83.86 -74.13
C ASP A 540 36.58 82.81 -73.73
N ALA A 541 37.26 82.96 -72.58
CA ALA A 541 38.13 81.91 -72.06
C ALA A 541 37.32 80.70 -71.59
N LEU A 542 37.84 79.50 -71.85
CA LEU A 542 37.09 78.25 -71.75
C LEU A 542 37.53 77.42 -70.54
N SER A 543 36.57 77.02 -69.69
CA SER A 543 36.84 76.02 -68.67
C SER A 543 37.11 74.64 -69.29
N PRO A 544 37.78 73.73 -68.55
CA PRO A 544 37.66 72.29 -68.79
C PRO A 544 36.19 71.83 -68.81
N TRP A 545 35.93 70.68 -69.41
CA TRP A 545 34.61 70.05 -69.29
C TRP A 545 34.35 69.59 -67.86
N SER A 546 33.09 69.67 -67.42
CA SER A 546 32.61 69.03 -66.20
C SER A 546 32.86 67.52 -66.24
N ARG A 547 32.71 66.89 -65.07
CA ARG A 547 32.48 65.44 -65.00
C ARG A 547 31.33 65.01 -65.93
N ILE A 548 31.37 63.76 -66.36
CA ILE A 548 30.28 63.12 -67.08
C ILE A 548 29.16 62.80 -66.08
N ASN A 549 27.93 63.12 -66.45
CA ASN A 549 26.72 62.91 -65.67
C ASN A 549 25.80 61.92 -66.41
N GLN A 550 25.25 60.94 -65.70
CA GLN A 550 24.34 59.92 -66.26
C GLN A 550 22.88 60.22 -65.88
N PHE A 551 21.90 59.83 -66.70
CA PHE A 551 20.48 59.79 -66.32
C PHE A 551 19.73 58.72 -67.12
N THR A 552 18.54 58.34 -66.66
CA THR A 552 17.68 57.37 -67.36
C THR A 552 16.41 58.06 -67.85
N VAL A 553 15.89 57.65 -69.00
CA VAL A 553 14.57 58.05 -69.51
C VAL A 553 13.60 56.90 -69.30
N ASN A 554 12.49 57.16 -68.62
CA ASN A 554 11.36 56.25 -68.38
C ASN A 554 10.15 57.15 -68.13
N GLN A 555 9.08 57.04 -68.91
CA GLN A 555 7.91 57.92 -68.83
C GLN A 555 6.76 57.31 -68.01
N TYR A 556 6.65 55.98 -67.96
CA TYR A 556 5.56 55.24 -67.31
C TYR A 556 6.10 54.06 -66.50
N ASN A 557 5.46 53.78 -65.36
CA ASN A 557 5.80 52.64 -64.51
C ASN A 557 5.08 51.40 -65.01
N GLU A 558 5.79 50.28 -65.05
CA GLU A 558 5.33 49.01 -65.60
C GLU A 558 5.21 47.96 -64.47
N ALA A 559 4.79 46.73 -64.78
CA ALA A 559 4.54 45.68 -63.78
C ALA A 559 5.43 44.45 -64.03
N PRO A 560 5.72 43.61 -63.01
CA PRO A 560 6.57 42.44 -63.16
C PRO A 560 6.04 41.48 -64.23
N ASN A 561 6.92 41.07 -65.15
CA ASN A 561 6.50 40.65 -66.50
C ASN A 561 5.93 39.23 -66.63
N SER A 562 5.93 38.43 -65.54
CA SER A 562 5.62 36.99 -65.56
C SER A 562 4.95 36.53 -64.27
N ALA A 563 4.14 35.47 -64.36
CA ALA A 563 3.59 34.79 -63.18
C ALA A 563 4.65 33.90 -62.52
N ILE A 564 4.53 33.68 -61.21
CA ILE A 564 5.52 32.93 -60.42
C ILE A 564 5.30 31.42 -60.57
N ILE A 565 6.41 30.68 -60.74
CA ILE A 565 6.45 29.22 -60.76
C ILE A 565 6.84 28.72 -59.37
N THR A 566 5.91 28.03 -58.70
CA THR A 566 6.12 27.32 -57.42
C THR A 566 6.93 26.03 -57.59
N VAL A 567 7.70 25.63 -56.57
CA VAL A 567 8.62 24.49 -56.60
C VAL A 567 8.51 23.59 -55.36
N SER A 568 8.13 24.13 -54.20
CA SER A 568 7.88 23.34 -52.98
C SER A 568 6.99 24.15 -52.02
N PRO A 569 6.06 23.54 -51.25
CA PRO A 569 5.59 22.15 -51.36
C PRO A 569 4.93 21.84 -52.71
N ASN A 570 4.88 20.55 -53.07
CA ASN A 570 4.05 20.06 -54.17
C ASN A 570 2.59 19.94 -53.70
N ASP A 571 1.65 19.82 -54.64
CA ASP A 571 0.23 19.63 -54.30
C ASP A 571 0.02 18.39 -53.41
N LEU A 572 -0.74 18.55 -52.33
CA LEU A 572 -1.00 17.57 -51.27
C LEU A 572 0.24 17.07 -50.50
N THR A 573 1.34 17.83 -50.48
CA THR A 573 2.46 17.52 -49.55
C THR A 573 2.08 17.90 -48.12
N GLU A 574 2.42 17.05 -47.16
CA GLU A 574 2.33 17.35 -45.72
C GLU A 574 3.57 18.14 -45.25
N ILE A 575 3.35 19.20 -44.47
CA ILE A 575 4.40 20.11 -44.02
C ILE A 575 4.20 20.57 -42.57
N ASN A 576 5.32 20.78 -41.87
CA ASN A 576 5.37 21.39 -40.54
C ASN A 576 6.02 22.79 -40.58
N GLU A 577 6.14 23.44 -39.43
CA GLU A 577 6.72 24.79 -39.28
C GLU A 577 8.16 24.94 -39.82
N SER A 578 8.93 23.84 -39.90
CA SER A 578 10.30 23.86 -40.46
C SER A 578 10.34 23.83 -41.98
N HIS A 579 9.21 23.58 -42.66
CA HIS A 579 9.17 23.43 -44.11
C HIS A 579 9.45 24.75 -44.85
N THR A 580 10.10 24.61 -46.00
CA THR A 580 10.56 25.75 -46.81
C THR A 580 9.78 25.85 -48.12
N PHE A 581 8.96 26.89 -48.25
CA PHE A 581 8.33 27.28 -49.51
C PHE A 581 9.40 27.71 -50.52
N LYS A 582 9.30 27.27 -51.77
CA LYS A 582 10.28 27.57 -52.84
C LYS A 582 9.61 27.95 -54.15
N TRP A 583 10.14 28.94 -54.84
CA TRP A 583 9.64 29.43 -56.14
C TRP A 583 10.76 30.05 -56.99
N ARG A 584 10.52 30.28 -58.28
CA ARG A 584 11.47 30.98 -59.16
C ARG A 584 11.24 32.50 -59.15
N PRO A 585 12.31 33.32 -59.19
CA PRO A 585 12.18 34.78 -59.29
C PRO A 585 11.65 35.21 -60.66
N VAL A 586 11.08 36.41 -60.71
CA VAL A 586 10.64 37.09 -61.94
C VAL A 586 11.30 38.46 -62.08
N PHE A 587 11.25 39.04 -63.28
CA PHE A 587 11.94 40.29 -63.61
C PHE A 587 10.96 41.43 -63.85
N ASP A 588 11.39 42.64 -63.49
CA ASP A 588 10.67 43.88 -63.75
C ASP A 588 11.20 44.54 -65.05
N PRO A 589 10.35 45.13 -65.91
CA PRO A 589 10.79 45.94 -67.05
C PRO A 589 11.53 47.23 -66.64
N ASP A 590 11.24 47.81 -65.48
CA ASP A 590 11.69 49.16 -65.13
C ASP A 590 13.16 49.22 -64.66
N PRO A 591 14.05 50.00 -65.32
CA PRO A 591 15.47 50.02 -64.99
C PRO A 591 15.78 50.61 -63.60
N GLY A 592 16.04 49.73 -62.62
CA GLY A 592 16.37 50.10 -61.23
C GLY A 592 15.23 49.92 -60.23
N ASP A 593 14.17 49.21 -60.62
CA ASP A 593 13.10 48.79 -59.72
C ASP A 593 13.30 47.36 -59.22
N SER A 594 12.67 47.04 -58.08
CA SER A 594 12.97 45.85 -57.28
C SER A 594 11.72 45.01 -57.01
N VAL A 595 11.76 43.76 -57.45
CA VAL A 595 10.64 42.82 -57.29
C VAL A 595 10.59 42.31 -55.85
N ARG A 596 9.50 42.62 -55.15
CA ARG A 596 9.16 42.05 -53.84
C ARG A 596 8.17 40.89 -54.03
N TYR A 597 8.09 40.02 -53.03
CA TYR A 597 7.26 38.82 -53.09
C TYR A 597 6.22 38.82 -51.97
N LEU A 598 4.98 38.47 -52.29
CA LEU A 598 3.88 38.34 -51.35
C LEU A 598 3.45 36.87 -51.30
N LEU A 599 3.64 36.22 -50.16
CA LEU A 599 3.20 34.84 -49.91
C LEU A 599 1.80 34.87 -49.30
N GLU A 600 0.84 34.23 -49.97
CA GLU A 600 -0.55 34.16 -49.52
C GLU A 600 -0.96 32.69 -49.30
N ILE A 601 -1.60 32.41 -48.16
CA ILE A 601 -2.12 31.09 -47.79
C ILE A 601 -3.60 31.23 -47.41
N ASP A 602 -4.46 30.38 -47.98
CA ASP A 602 -5.92 30.42 -47.83
C ASP A 602 -6.49 28.99 -47.67
N ARG A 603 -7.61 28.83 -46.96
CA ARG A 603 -8.33 27.56 -46.82
C ARG A 603 -9.29 27.31 -47.99
N ALA A 604 -9.71 28.36 -48.71
CA ALA A 604 -10.70 28.27 -49.79
C ALA A 604 -10.11 28.32 -51.21
N GLY A 605 -8.81 28.58 -51.36
CA GLY A 605 -8.14 28.73 -52.66
C GLY A 605 -8.59 29.92 -53.50
N ARG A 606 -9.35 30.87 -52.94
CA ARG A 606 -9.83 32.08 -53.62
C ARG A 606 -8.99 33.31 -53.29
N PHE A 607 -8.40 33.35 -52.10
CA PHE A 607 -7.52 34.42 -51.62
C PHE A 607 -8.17 35.82 -51.61
N ASP A 608 -9.50 35.90 -51.53
CA ASP A 608 -10.24 37.16 -51.30
C ASP A 608 -9.96 37.73 -49.89
N SER A 609 -9.60 36.87 -48.94
CA SER A 609 -9.20 37.20 -47.57
C SER A 609 -8.30 36.06 -47.02
N PRO A 610 -7.03 35.98 -47.46
CA PRO A 610 -6.13 34.90 -47.07
C PRO A 610 -5.75 34.98 -45.59
N ILE A 611 -5.53 33.82 -44.98
CA ILE A 611 -5.24 33.64 -43.55
C ILE A 611 -3.85 34.21 -43.20
N ILE A 612 -2.89 33.98 -44.11
CA ILE A 612 -1.55 34.57 -44.08
C ILE A 612 -1.35 35.39 -45.35
N ARG A 613 -0.80 36.60 -45.19
CA ARG A 613 -0.52 37.55 -46.27
C ARG A 613 0.83 38.23 -46.04
N HIS A 614 1.92 37.48 -46.18
CA HIS A 614 3.25 37.88 -45.72
C HIS A 614 4.09 38.53 -46.82
N THR A 615 4.63 39.72 -46.56
CA THR A 615 5.48 40.46 -47.51
C THR A 615 6.94 40.11 -47.31
N ILE A 616 7.47 39.30 -48.22
CA ILE A 616 8.85 38.83 -48.22
C ILE A 616 9.72 39.92 -48.88
N LYS A 617 10.48 40.64 -48.04
CA LYS A 617 11.43 41.69 -48.43
C LYS A 617 12.68 41.10 -49.11
N SER A 618 12.50 40.55 -50.30
CA SER A 618 13.60 40.38 -51.24
C SER A 618 14.04 41.76 -51.75
N ILE A 619 15.34 42.05 -51.68
CA ILE A 619 15.96 43.18 -52.37
C ILE A 619 16.95 42.58 -53.37
N ILE A 620 16.42 42.10 -54.48
CA ILE A 620 17.19 41.54 -55.60
C ILE A 620 16.94 42.43 -56.81
N HIS A 621 18.01 42.89 -57.45
CA HIS A 621 17.94 43.67 -58.67
C HIS A 621 17.86 42.73 -59.88
N ALA A 622 17.23 43.18 -60.96
CA ALA A 622 16.87 42.36 -62.13
C ALA A 622 18.05 41.83 -62.98
N ALA A 623 19.29 41.86 -62.48
CA ALA A 623 20.50 41.51 -63.22
C ALA A 623 21.27 40.29 -62.69
N ASP A 624 21.06 39.89 -61.43
CA ASP A 624 22.04 39.06 -60.69
C ASP A 624 21.77 37.53 -60.74
N PHE A 625 20.70 37.07 -61.40
CA PHE A 625 20.22 35.67 -61.31
C PHE A 625 20.06 34.97 -62.66
N CYS A 626 20.40 33.68 -62.68
CA CYS A 626 20.16 32.78 -63.80
C CYS A 626 18.72 32.24 -63.76
N LYS A 627 18.19 31.82 -64.91
CA LYS A 627 16.84 31.19 -65.02
C LYS A 627 16.69 29.85 -64.28
N SER A 628 17.77 29.33 -63.69
CA SER A 628 17.85 28.12 -62.87
C SER A 628 17.39 28.32 -61.43
N ASP A 629 17.49 29.54 -60.92
CA ASP A 629 17.67 29.75 -59.49
C ASP A 629 16.33 29.85 -58.73
N THR A 630 16.30 29.44 -57.47
CA THR A 630 15.07 29.38 -56.65
C THR A 630 15.20 30.21 -55.39
N LEU A 631 14.21 31.08 -55.15
CA LEU A 631 14.00 31.72 -53.85
C LEU A 631 13.35 30.73 -52.88
N SER A 632 13.57 30.94 -51.59
CA SER A 632 13.13 30.05 -50.53
C SER A 632 12.75 30.82 -49.25
N TYR A 633 11.68 30.41 -48.57
CA TYR A 633 11.24 31.01 -47.30
C TYR A 633 10.62 29.96 -46.37
N THR A 634 11.03 29.94 -45.10
CA THR A 634 10.60 28.94 -44.12
C THR A 634 9.31 29.38 -43.41
N LEU A 635 8.40 28.44 -43.14
CA LEU A 635 7.11 28.72 -42.51
C LEU A 635 7.27 29.35 -41.09
N SER A 636 8.22 28.86 -40.29
CA SER A 636 8.61 29.43 -38.99
C SER A 636 9.15 30.87 -39.04
N SER A 637 9.43 31.43 -40.23
CA SER A 637 9.83 32.83 -40.41
C SER A 637 8.66 33.77 -40.74
N ILE A 638 7.43 33.27 -40.76
CA ILE A 638 6.21 34.06 -40.99
C ILE A 638 5.59 34.47 -39.64
N PRO A 639 5.46 35.77 -39.31
CA PRO A 639 4.94 36.21 -38.00
C PRO A 639 3.49 35.84 -37.69
N ASP A 640 2.72 35.45 -38.71
CA ASP A 640 1.31 35.06 -38.62
C ASP A 640 1.12 33.52 -38.75
N ASN A 641 2.18 32.71 -38.65
CA ASN A 641 2.11 31.25 -38.83
C ASN A 641 1.18 30.55 -37.82
N GLU A 642 1.06 31.08 -36.60
CA GLU A 642 0.11 30.64 -35.56
C GLU A 642 -1.37 30.65 -36.00
N ARG A 643 -1.72 31.30 -37.13
CA ARG A 643 -3.08 31.25 -37.69
C ARG A 643 -3.37 29.99 -38.51
N LEU A 644 -2.36 29.18 -38.82
CA LEU A 644 -2.59 27.85 -39.39
C LEU A 644 -3.03 26.92 -38.27
N GLN A 645 -4.31 26.54 -38.29
CA GLN A 645 -4.82 25.43 -37.50
C GLN A 645 -4.12 24.15 -37.96
N ASP A 646 -3.79 23.31 -36.98
CA ASP A 646 -3.19 21.99 -37.20
C ASP A 646 -4.13 21.02 -37.93
N ASN A 647 -3.56 19.97 -38.49
CA ASN A 647 -4.23 18.91 -39.26
C ASN A 647 -5.25 19.42 -40.30
N GLN A 648 -4.87 20.46 -41.03
CA GLN A 648 -5.75 21.17 -41.96
C GLN A 648 -5.09 21.39 -43.33
N LEU A 649 -5.88 21.13 -44.38
CA LEU A 649 -5.55 21.42 -45.77
C LEU A 649 -5.62 22.92 -46.08
N TYR A 650 -4.57 23.46 -46.72
CA TYR A 650 -4.48 24.84 -47.21
C TYR A 650 -4.05 24.91 -48.68
N TYR A 651 -4.31 26.06 -49.31
CA TYR A 651 -3.85 26.45 -50.64
C TYR A 651 -2.82 27.58 -50.51
N TRP A 652 -1.78 27.59 -51.34
CA TRP A 652 -0.78 28.67 -51.33
C TRP A 652 -0.46 29.23 -52.71
N ARG A 653 -0.07 30.50 -52.74
CA ARG A 653 0.47 31.17 -53.93
C ARG A 653 1.50 32.23 -53.55
N VAL A 654 2.30 32.63 -54.52
CA VAL A 654 3.19 33.80 -54.41
C VAL A 654 2.83 34.80 -55.51
N ILE A 655 2.80 36.08 -55.16
CA ILE A 655 2.56 37.20 -56.10
C ILE A 655 3.83 38.07 -56.15
N ALA A 656 4.21 38.51 -57.35
CA ALA A 656 5.27 39.50 -57.55
C ALA A 656 4.71 40.92 -57.43
N LEU A 657 5.45 41.80 -56.78
CA LEU A 657 5.14 43.23 -56.62
C LEU A 657 6.31 44.05 -57.15
N ASP A 658 6.04 45.09 -57.92
CA ASP A 658 7.05 46.12 -58.23
C ASP A 658 7.40 46.94 -56.96
N LYS A 659 8.10 48.06 -57.12
CA LYS A 659 8.45 49.01 -56.05
C LYS A 659 7.26 49.86 -55.56
N PHE A 660 6.23 50.03 -56.39
CA PHE A 660 5.04 50.86 -56.13
C PHE A 660 3.81 50.06 -55.66
N ASN A 661 3.95 48.74 -55.53
CA ASN A 661 2.93 47.75 -55.16
C ASN A 661 1.90 47.43 -56.27
N ILE A 662 2.28 47.55 -57.54
CA ILE A 662 1.55 46.98 -58.67
C ILE A 662 1.82 45.47 -58.72
N ASN A 663 0.76 44.66 -58.75
CA ASN A 663 0.85 43.22 -58.85
C ASN A 663 1.28 42.78 -60.26
N GLY A 664 2.24 41.87 -60.34
CA GLY A 664 2.40 40.99 -61.50
C GLY A 664 1.25 39.97 -61.61
N PRO A 665 1.12 39.25 -62.73
CA PRO A 665 0.03 38.30 -62.94
C PRO A 665 0.08 37.12 -61.96
N THR A 666 -1.09 36.73 -61.44
CA THR A 666 -1.24 35.59 -60.51
C THR A 666 -1.11 34.24 -61.23
N PRO A 667 -0.59 33.18 -60.58
CA PRO A 667 -0.59 31.83 -61.15
C PRO A 667 -2.02 31.29 -61.30
N GLU A 668 -2.26 30.52 -62.37
CA GLU A 668 -3.58 29.94 -62.70
C GLU A 668 -4.00 28.80 -61.76
N ILE A 669 -3.03 28.12 -61.14
CA ILE A 669 -3.25 27.00 -60.21
C ILE A 669 -2.43 27.28 -58.94
N SER A 670 -3.06 27.14 -57.78
CA SER A 670 -2.43 27.23 -56.46
C SER A 670 -2.28 25.82 -55.86
N PRO A 671 -1.05 25.32 -55.61
CA PRO A 671 -0.88 24.01 -54.99
C PRO A 671 -1.44 23.99 -53.56
N ARG A 672 -1.83 22.81 -53.09
CA ARG A 672 -2.28 22.57 -51.72
C ARG A 672 -1.17 21.96 -50.87
N PHE A 673 -1.25 22.16 -49.55
CA PHE A 673 -0.46 21.43 -48.56
C PHE A 673 -1.33 21.09 -47.35
N ILE A 674 -0.95 20.05 -46.61
CA ILE A 674 -1.51 19.74 -45.29
C ILE A 674 -0.57 20.38 -44.26
N TYR A 675 -1.08 21.20 -43.35
CA TYR A 675 -0.31 21.64 -42.19
C TYR A 675 -0.48 20.60 -41.08
N ASN A 676 0.65 20.06 -40.64
CA ASN A 676 0.77 19.16 -39.50
C ASN A 676 1.91 19.74 -38.64
N GLN A 677 1.62 20.29 -37.46
CA GLN A 677 2.63 20.93 -36.60
C GLN A 677 3.33 19.88 -35.73
N VAL A 678 2.58 18.91 -35.23
CA VAL A 678 3.06 17.75 -34.47
C VAL A 678 2.27 16.53 -34.93
N ASN A 679 2.95 15.47 -35.37
CA ASN A 679 2.32 14.20 -35.72
C ASN A 679 1.55 13.68 -34.50
N ASP A 680 0.23 13.77 -34.51
CA ASP A 680 -0.60 13.30 -33.40
C ASP A 680 -0.58 11.76 -33.39
N PRO A 681 -0.57 11.11 -32.21
CA PRO A 681 -0.67 9.67 -32.15
C PRO A 681 -2.10 9.21 -32.48
N PRO A 682 -2.30 8.08 -33.17
CA PRO A 682 -3.63 7.56 -33.51
C PRO A 682 -4.53 7.38 -32.28
N GLU A 683 -5.84 7.45 -32.48
CA GLU A 683 -6.79 7.29 -31.38
C GLU A 683 -6.62 5.94 -30.66
N ILE A 684 -6.77 5.97 -29.34
CA ILE A 684 -6.81 4.76 -28.50
C ILE A 684 -7.91 3.82 -29.01
N VAL A 685 -7.61 2.53 -29.12
CA VAL A 685 -8.58 1.49 -29.48
C VAL A 685 -9.66 1.40 -28.37
N LYS A 686 -10.89 1.80 -28.70
CA LYS A 686 -12.01 1.98 -27.73
C LYS A 686 -12.95 0.78 -27.60
N SER A 687 -13.12 -0.04 -28.64
CA SER A 687 -14.20 -1.04 -28.73
C SER A 687 -13.87 -2.23 -29.64
N GLY A 688 -14.84 -3.14 -29.80
CA GLY A 688 -14.77 -4.27 -30.73
C GLY A 688 -13.93 -5.45 -30.27
N PHE A 689 -13.48 -5.43 -29.01
CA PHE A 689 -12.66 -6.47 -28.40
C PHE A 689 -13.35 -7.84 -28.47
N ILE A 690 -12.71 -8.76 -29.19
CA ILE A 690 -13.02 -10.18 -29.24
C ILE A 690 -11.69 -10.90 -28.95
N PRO A 691 -11.62 -11.81 -27.95
CA PRO A 691 -12.65 -12.09 -26.96
C PRO A 691 -13.00 -10.84 -26.11
N SER A 692 -14.25 -10.70 -25.70
CA SER A 692 -14.63 -9.60 -24.79
C SER A 692 -14.04 -9.83 -23.40
N ASP A 693 -13.97 -8.78 -22.57
CA ASP A 693 -13.46 -8.91 -21.21
C ASP A 693 -14.21 -9.99 -20.40
N GLU A 694 -13.44 -10.74 -19.61
CA GLU A 694 -13.79 -11.94 -18.84
C GLU A 694 -14.39 -13.11 -19.66
N GLN A 695 -14.29 -13.12 -20.99
CA GLN A 695 -14.87 -14.19 -21.82
C GLN A 695 -14.10 -15.51 -21.74
N THR A 696 -14.79 -16.62 -21.43
CA THR A 696 -14.26 -17.98 -21.63
C THR A 696 -14.30 -18.36 -23.13
N VAL A 697 -13.21 -18.91 -23.66
CA VAL A 697 -13.03 -19.24 -25.08
C VAL A 697 -12.72 -20.72 -25.30
N LYS A 698 -13.51 -21.37 -26.18
CA LYS A 698 -13.36 -22.78 -26.55
C LYS A 698 -12.25 -23.04 -27.59
N SER A 699 -11.07 -22.50 -27.31
CA SER A 699 -9.81 -22.75 -28.04
C SER A 699 -8.62 -22.16 -27.28
N ARG A 700 -7.50 -22.89 -27.27
CA ARG A 700 -6.18 -22.44 -26.79
C ARG A 700 -5.44 -21.54 -27.78
N GLN A 701 -5.97 -21.37 -29.00
CA GLN A 701 -5.49 -20.39 -29.98
C GLN A 701 -6.59 -19.36 -30.32
N PRO A 702 -7.03 -18.54 -29.34
CA PRO A 702 -8.09 -17.59 -29.58
C PRO A 702 -7.69 -16.53 -30.61
N PHE A 703 -8.64 -16.22 -31.49
CA PHE A 703 -8.55 -15.15 -32.47
C PHE A 703 -8.85 -13.81 -31.79
N LEU A 704 -7.90 -12.88 -31.85
CA LEU A 704 -8.02 -11.53 -31.30
C LEU A 704 -8.51 -10.56 -32.37
N ARG A 705 -9.48 -9.70 -32.04
CA ARG A 705 -9.96 -8.59 -32.88
C ARG A 705 -10.33 -7.39 -32.02
N TRP A 706 -10.30 -6.21 -32.63
CA TRP A 706 -10.78 -4.93 -32.11
C TRP A 706 -11.46 -4.14 -33.25
N ASP A 707 -12.10 -3.01 -32.92
CA ASP A 707 -12.52 -2.03 -33.94
C ASP A 707 -11.32 -1.15 -34.33
N PRO A 708 -11.18 -0.74 -35.60
CA PRO A 708 -10.03 0.02 -36.06
C PRO A 708 -9.97 1.40 -35.39
N ALA A 709 -8.75 1.81 -35.01
CA ALA A 709 -8.46 3.18 -34.66
C ALA A 709 -8.63 4.09 -35.89
N SER A 710 -8.82 5.39 -35.64
CA SER A 710 -8.69 6.43 -36.65
C SER A 710 -7.54 7.35 -36.23
N ASP A 711 -6.83 7.90 -37.21
CA ASP A 711 -5.79 8.87 -36.95
C ASP A 711 -6.36 10.29 -36.92
N PRO A 712 -5.92 11.18 -36.01
CA PRO A 712 -6.11 12.62 -36.16
C PRO A 712 -5.37 13.18 -37.38
N ASP A 713 -4.23 12.58 -37.76
CA ASP A 713 -3.39 13.09 -38.85
C ASP A 713 -4.06 12.93 -40.22
N PHE A 714 -4.23 14.05 -40.95
CA PHE A 714 -5.04 14.11 -42.18
C PHE A 714 -4.44 13.29 -43.35
N SER A 715 -3.16 12.91 -43.25
CA SER A 715 -2.45 12.08 -44.22
C SER A 715 -2.78 10.58 -44.09
N ASP A 716 -2.99 10.06 -42.87
CA ASP A 716 -3.10 8.62 -42.61
C ASP A 716 -4.56 8.09 -42.74
N MET A 717 -5.02 8.03 -44.01
CA MET A 717 -6.32 7.48 -44.41
C MET A 717 -6.45 5.95 -44.19
N GLN A 718 -6.53 5.50 -42.93
CA GLN A 718 -6.93 4.15 -42.46
C GLN A 718 -6.14 2.92 -42.96
N PHE A 719 -5.23 3.04 -43.93
CA PHE A 719 -4.49 1.92 -44.53
C PHE A 719 -3.04 1.80 -44.07
N SER A 720 -2.55 2.78 -43.31
CA SER A 720 -1.18 2.91 -42.79
C SER A 720 -1.03 2.41 -41.35
N ILE A 721 -2.05 2.65 -40.51
CA ILE A 721 -2.05 2.25 -39.09
C ILE A 721 -1.86 0.73 -38.96
N TYR A 722 -0.93 0.33 -38.10
CA TYR A 722 -0.81 -1.05 -37.62
C TYR A 722 -1.01 -1.11 -36.11
N TYR A 723 -1.17 -2.32 -35.56
CA TYR A 723 -1.44 -2.50 -34.14
C TYR A 723 -0.39 -3.37 -33.47
N GLN A 724 -0.05 -3.01 -32.24
CA GLN A 724 0.72 -3.84 -31.31
C GLN A 724 -0.20 -4.40 -30.23
N ILE A 725 -0.05 -5.68 -29.92
CA ILE A 725 -0.86 -6.42 -28.95
C ILE A 725 0.07 -6.93 -27.87
N GLN A 726 -0.18 -6.54 -26.62
CA GLN A 726 0.51 -7.07 -25.46
C GLN A 726 -0.36 -8.14 -24.80
N LEU A 727 0.18 -9.34 -24.57
CA LEU A 727 -0.52 -10.50 -24.00
C LEU A 727 0.29 -11.07 -22.83
N SER A 728 -0.36 -11.32 -21.69
CA SER A 728 0.30 -11.76 -20.46
C SER A 728 -0.65 -12.60 -19.59
N PRO A 729 -0.16 -13.59 -18.82
CA PRO A 729 -0.94 -14.23 -17.76
C PRO A 729 -1.11 -13.34 -16.52
N ASP A 730 -0.38 -12.22 -16.44
CA ASP A 730 -0.38 -11.22 -15.37
C ASP A 730 -0.92 -9.87 -15.90
N ALA A 731 -1.89 -9.30 -15.17
CA ALA A 731 -2.53 -8.02 -15.50
C ALA A 731 -1.60 -6.80 -15.40
N LEU A 732 -0.48 -6.90 -14.70
CA LEU A 732 0.56 -5.87 -14.64
C LEU A 732 1.53 -5.92 -15.84
N PHE A 733 1.46 -6.98 -16.66
CA PHE A 733 2.34 -7.22 -17.82
C PHE A 733 3.83 -7.22 -17.47
N SER A 734 4.20 -7.90 -16.36
CA SER A 734 5.59 -8.07 -15.94
C SER A 734 6.48 -8.75 -17.00
N GLU A 735 7.73 -8.29 -17.11
CA GLU A 735 8.59 -8.52 -18.29
C GLU A 735 8.94 -10.00 -18.55
N GLU A 736 8.96 -10.87 -17.54
CA GLU A 736 9.36 -12.28 -17.70
C GLU A 736 8.32 -13.16 -18.43
N ASN A 737 7.04 -12.76 -18.49
CA ASN A 737 5.96 -13.56 -19.08
C ASN A 737 5.10 -12.79 -20.10
N CYS A 738 5.53 -11.59 -20.49
CA CYS A 738 4.78 -10.71 -21.38
C CYS A 738 5.19 -10.91 -22.85
N SER A 739 4.26 -11.36 -23.69
CA SER A 739 4.43 -11.43 -25.14
C SER A 739 3.94 -10.14 -25.83
N VAL A 740 4.67 -9.67 -26.85
CA VAL A 740 4.25 -8.55 -27.70
C VAL A 740 4.19 -9.03 -29.15
N TYR A 741 3.01 -8.88 -29.76
CA TYR A 741 2.74 -9.20 -31.16
C TYR A 741 2.46 -7.93 -31.96
N GLN A 742 2.61 -8.02 -33.29
CA GLN A 742 2.35 -6.93 -34.21
C GLN A 742 1.57 -7.44 -35.43
N THR A 743 0.64 -6.62 -35.91
CA THR A 743 -0.17 -6.87 -37.12
C THR A 743 0.44 -6.21 -38.35
N ASN A 744 0.00 -6.62 -39.54
CA ASN A 744 0.28 -5.87 -40.76
C ASN A 744 -0.54 -4.56 -40.77
N PRO A 745 -0.12 -3.51 -41.51
CA PRO A 745 -0.92 -2.32 -41.71
C PRO A 745 -2.35 -2.63 -42.15
N SER A 746 -3.33 -1.90 -41.61
CA SER A 746 -4.79 -2.09 -41.74
C SER A 746 -5.40 -3.34 -41.11
N GLU A 747 -4.63 -4.29 -40.54
CA GLU A 747 -5.21 -5.48 -39.91
C GLU A 747 -5.64 -5.24 -38.44
N ASN A 748 -6.93 -5.02 -38.22
CA ASN A 748 -7.55 -4.90 -36.88
C ASN A 748 -7.79 -6.25 -36.16
N ARG A 749 -6.94 -7.25 -36.43
CA ARG A 749 -7.10 -8.64 -35.96
C ARG A 749 -5.77 -9.39 -35.93
N TYR A 750 -5.66 -10.38 -35.04
CA TYR A 750 -4.49 -11.24 -34.91
C TYR A 750 -4.90 -12.69 -34.55
N HIS A 751 -4.22 -13.68 -35.12
CA HIS A 751 -4.37 -15.08 -34.77
C HIS A 751 -3.09 -15.56 -34.08
N LEU A 752 -3.21 -16.13 -32.88
CA LEU A 752 -2.07 -16.67 -32.15
C LEU A 752 -1.52 -17.91 -32.88
N SER A 753 -0.20 -18.00 -33.04
CA SER A 753 0.47 -19.15 -33.68
C SER A 753 0.75 -20.28 -32.68
N GLU A 754 1.02 -19.94 -31.43
CA GLU A 754 1.31 -20.88 -30.34
C GLU A 754 0.05 -21.13 -29.50
N PRO A 755 -0.21 -22.38 -29.08
CA PRO A 755 -1.31 -22.68 -28.15
C PRO A 755 -0.98 -22.18 -26.75
N LEU A 756 -1.89 -21.41 -26.17
CA LEU A 756 -1.83 -20.97 -24.78
C LEU A 756 -1.98 -22.16 -23.81
N ALA A 757 -1.80 -21.92 -22.51
CA ALA A 757 -2.16 -22.91 -21.48
C ALA A 757 -3.69 -23.09 -21.43
N GLU A 758 -4.15 -24.28 -21.07
CA GLU A 758 -5.58 -24.55 -20.82
C GLU A 758 -6.02 -23.96 -19.47
N ASN A 759 -7.32 -23.72 -19.31
CA ASN A 759 -7.96 -23.35 -18.04
C ASN A 759 -7.25 -22.19 -17.30
N LYS A 760 -6.77 -21.20 -18.07
CA LYS A 760 -5.93 -20.10 -17.59
C LYS A 760 -6.41 -18.74 -18.10
N LYS A 761 -6.50 -17.76 -17.19
CA LYS A 761 -6.83 -16.37 -17.53
C LYS A 761 -5.62 -15.67 -18.13
N TYR A 762 -5.84 -14.99 -19.24
CA TYR A 762 -4.88 -14.13 -19.92
C TYR A 762 -5.44 -12.72 -20.02
N PHE A 763 -4.55 -11.73 -19.92
CA PHE A 763 -4.82 -10.32 -20.06
C PHE A 763 -4.18 -9.82 -21.35
N TYR A 764 -4.93 -9.04 -22.13
CA TYR A 764 -4.44 -8.43 -23.35
C TYR A 764 -4.85 -6.97 -23.48
N ARG A 765 -4.02 -6.19 -24.17
CA ARG A 765 -4.29 -4.81 -24.53
C ARG A 765 -3.66 -4.47 -25.87
N VAL A 766 -4.27 -3.54 -26.58
CA VAL A 766 -3.91 -3.18 -27.96
C VAL A 766 -3.59 -1.70 -28.02
N ARG A 767 -2.62 -1.31 -28.86
CA ARG A 767 -2.41 0.09 -29.24
C ARG A 767 -2.24 0.21 -30.75
N ALA A 768 -2.69 1.34 -31.28
CA ALA A 768 -2.46 1.73 -32.66
C ALA A 768 -1.08 2.41 -32.78
N VAL A 769 -0.47 2.27 -33.96
CA VAL A 769 0.79 2.92 -34.33
C VAL A 769 0.67 3.37 -35.78
N ASP A 770 1.00 4.64 -36.04
CA ASP A 770 0.91 5.27 -37.37
C ASP A 770 2.07 4.87 -38.31
N SER A 771 2.12 5.48 -39.49
CA SER A 771 3.19 5.25 -40.48
C SER A 771 4.56 5.88 -40.14
N HIS A 772 4.60 6.87 -39.24
CA HIS A 772 5.81 7.60 -38.82
C HIS A 772 6.41 7.08 -37.50
N GLY A 773 5.65 6.29 -36.74
CA GLY A 773 6.03 5.60 -35.52
C GLY A 773 5.46 6.17 -34.21
N ALA A 774 4.54 7.14 -34.22
CA ALA A 774 3.87 7.58 -32.99
C ALA A 774 2.77 6.58 -32.59
N GLN A 775 2.51 6.53 -31.28
CA GLN A 775 1.86 5.37 -30.64
C GLN A 775 0.69 5.85 -29.79
N SER A 776 -0.49 5.26 -30.01
CA SER A 776 -1.61 5.47 -29.10
C SER A 776 -1.23 5.01 -27.69
N ALA A 777 -1.85 5.59 -26.66
CA ALA A 777 -1.88 4.92 -25.36
C ALA A 777 -2.51 3.52 -25.52
N TRP A 778 -2.13 2.58 -24.66
CA TRP A 778 -2.74 1.26 -24.64
C TRP A 778 -4.25 1.36 -24.36
N SER A 779 -5.02 0.46 -24.98
CA SER A 779 -6.42 0.25 -24.65
C SER A 779 -6.63 -0.08 -23.17
N THR A 780 -7.89 -0.08 -22.74
CA THR A 780 -8.28 -0.83 -21.55
C THR A 780 -7.75 -2.26 -21.63
N ILE A 781 -7.34 -2.79 -20.47
CA ILE A 781 -6.99 -4.20 -20.34
C ILE A 781 -8.29 -4.99 -20.53
N ASN A 782 -8.28 -5.91 -21.48
CA ASN A 782 -9.31 -6.94 -21.62
C ASN A 782 -8.70 -8.26 -21.14
N SER A 783 -9.55 -9.20 -20.75
CA SER A 783 -9.12 -10.53 -20.31
C SER A 783 -10.00 -11.63 -20.89
N PHE A 784 -9.44 -12.83 -21.04
CA PHE A 784 -10.17 -14.01 -21.47
C PHE A 784 -9.62 -15.25 -20.76
N ILE A 785 -10.38 -16.34 -20.78
CA ILE A 785 -9.98 -17.60 -20.15
C ILE A 785 -10.08 -18.74 -21.16
N THR A 786 -9.01 -19.50 -21.35
CA THR A 786 -9.02 -20.71 -22.18
C THR A 786 -9.82 -21.83 -21.51
N ASN A 787 -10.66 -22.53 -22.27
CA ASN A 787 -11.20 -23.87 -21.96
C ASN A 787 -11.60 -24.53 -23.29
N GLU A 788 -10.67 -25.22 -23.96
CA GLU A 788 -10.93 -25.95 -25.22
C GLU A 788 -11.64 -27.30 -25.00
N ILE A 789 -11.41 -27.95 -23.85
CA ILE A 789 -11.95 -29.25 -23.49
C ILE A 789 -12.42 -29.19 -22.02
N PRO A 790 -13.72 -29.37 -21.72
CA PRO A 790 -14.20 -29.44 -20.35
C PRO A 790 -13.59 -30.60 -19.56
N GLU A 791 -13.17 -30.34 -18.33
CA GLU A 791 -12.47 -31.28 -17.45
C GLU A 791 -13.37 -31.72 -16.27
N PRO A 792 -13.36 -33.00 -15.85
CA PRO A 792 -14.13 -33.44 -14.68
C PRO A 792 -13.57 -32.87 -13.37
N PRO A 793 -14.38 -32.77 -12.30
CA PRO A 793 -13.93 -32.28 -11.00
C PRO A 793 -12.73 -33.07 -10.44
N ALA A 794 -11.93 -32.44 -9.58
CA ALA A 794 -10.85 -33.14 -8.90
C ALA A 794 -11.42 -34.23 -7.94
N PRO A 795 -10.84 -35.44 -7.87
CA PRO A 795 -11.34 -36.51 -6.99
C PRO A 795 -11.34 -36.13 -5.50
N VAL A 796 -12.45 -36.45 -4.80
CA VAL A 796 -12.59 -36.18 -3.36
C VAL A 796 -11.54 -36.97 -2.57
N SER A 797 -10.66 -36.25 -1.87
CA SER A 797 -9.38 -36.78 -1.37
C SER A 797 -9.22 -36.77 0.16
N GLY A 798 -10.09 -36.08 0.91
CA GLY A 798 -9.94 -35.93 2.35
C GLY A 798 -11.20 -35.48 3.09
N GLY A 799 -11.06 -35.30 4.40
CA GLY A 799 -12.16 -34.86 5.29
C GLY A 799 -13.18 -35.92 5.68
N PHE A 800 -13.01 -37.16 5.24
CA PHE A 800 -13.99 -38.23 5.45
C PHE A 800 -14.31 -38.48 6.94
N ILE A 801 -15.59 -38.41 7.30
CA ILE A 801 -16.13 -38.79 8.61
C ILE A 801 -17.48 -39.50 8.39
N PRO A 802 -17.79 -40.60 9.10
CA PRO A 802 -16.85 -41.51 9.78
C PRO A 802 -15.85 -42.18 8.81
N LYS A 803 -14.69 -42.58 9.31
CA LYS A 803 -13.66 -43.30 8.54
C LYS A 803 -12.85 -44.24 9.44
N ASP A 804 -11.78 -44.85 8.92
CA ASP A 804 -10.80 -45.65 9.66
C ASP A 804 -11.40 -46.78 10.54
N SER A 805 -12.58 -47.29 10.16
CA SER A 805 -13.38 -48.28 10.91
C SER A 805 -13.98 -47.78 12.24
N ILE A 806 -14.10 -46.45 12.43
CA ILE A 806 -14.88 -45.84 13.51
C ILE A 806 -16.29 -46.46 13.54
N ILE A 807 -16.77 -46.77 14.74
CA ILE A 807 -18.14 -47.26 14.97
C ILE A 807 -19.03 -46.06 15.27
N VAL A 808 -20.18 -45.95 14.61
CA VAL A 808 -21.18 -44.90 14.83
C VAL A 808 -22.38 -45.41 15.62
N THR A 809 -22.85 -44.61 16.56
CA THR A 809 -23.99 -44.90 17.45
C THR A 809 -25.35 -44.52 16.85
N THR A 810 -25.48 -44.64 15.52
CA THR A 810 -26.73 -44.38 14.79
C THR A 810 -26.81 -45.19 13.50
N SER A 811 -28.00 -45.68 13.18
CA SER A 811 -28.33 -46.36 11.92
C SER A 811 -28.57 -45.40 10.76
N GLU A 812 -28.56 -44.09 11.02
CA GLU A 812 -28.70 -43.02 10.01
C GLU A 812 -27.56 -41.98 10.09
N PRO A 813 -26.28 -42.38 9.92
CA PRO A 813 -25.15 -41.46 10.08
C PRO A 813 -25.09 -40.44 8.94
N MET A 814 -24.80 -39.18 9.32
CA MET A 814 -24.26 -38.20 8.38
C MET A 814 -22.83 -38.60 8.03
N ILE A 815 -22.55 -38.76 6.75
CA ILE A 815 -21.19 -38.81 6.23
C ILE A 815 -20.79 -37.42 5.69
N THR A 816 -19.55 -37.01 5.91
CA THR A 816 -19.01 -35.73 5.45
C THR A 816 -17.64 -35.92 4.79
N TRP A 817 -17.23 -34.95 3.99
CA TRP A 817 -15.90 -34.87 3.35
C TRP A 817 -15.46 -33.40 3.23
N LEU A 818 -14.23 -33.15 2.79
CA LEU A 818 -13.84 -31.81 2.33
C LEU A 818 -14.36 -31.58 0.91
N PRO A 819 -14.87 -30.37 0.57
CA PRO A 819 -15.25 -30.05 -0.80
C PRO A 819 -14.05 -30.17 -1.74
N THR A 820 -14.34 -30.39 -3.02
CA THR A 820 -13.33 -30.46 -4.08
C THR A 820 -13.50 -29.32 -5.07
N THR A 821 -12.42 -28.95 -5.75
CA THR A 821 -12.42 -27.92 -6.78
C THR A 821 -12.60 -28.54 -8.16
N ASP A 822 -13.27 -27.79 -9.03
CA ASP A 822 -13.33 -28.09 -10.45
C ASP A 822 -12.18 -27.38 -11.19
N PRO A 823 -11.55 -27.98 -12.23
CA PRO A 823 -10.54 -27.30 -13.05
C PRO A 823 -11.12 -26.18 -13.95
N ASP A 824 -12.40 -26.26 -14.33
CA ASP A 824 -12.94 -25.44 -15.41
C ASP A 824 -13.29 -23.99 -14.98
N PRO A 825 -12.93 -22.97 -15.79
CA PRO A 825 -13.19 -21.57 -15.50
C PRO A 825 -14.66 -21.20 -15.25
N GLY A 826 -14.95 -20.71 -14.04
CA GLY A 826 -16.29 -20.28 -13.62
C GLY A 826 -17.11 -21.40 -12.94
N GLN A 827 -16.54 -22.60 -12.85
CA GLN A 827 -17.01 -23.66 -11.96
C GLN A 827 -16.47 -23.41 -10.54
N TYR A 828 -17.21 -23.82 -9.51
CA TYR A 828 -16.89 -23.55 -8.11
C TYR A 828 -17.35 -24.69 -7.20
N GLU A 829 -16.77 -24.83 -6.00
CA GLU A 829 -17.11 -25.88 -5.02
C GLU A 829 -18.62 -25.92 -4.68
N ARG A 830 -19.25 -24.75 -4.59
CA ARG A 830 -20.69 -24.56 -4.34
C ARG A 830 -21.57 -25.05 -5.49
N ASP A 831 -20.98 -25.25 -6.67
CA ASP A 831 -21.69 -25.55 -7.91
C ASP A 831 -21.67 -27.06 -8.25
N LEU A 832 -20.84 -27.85 -7.56
CA LEU A 832 -20.76 -29.31 -7.67
C LEU A 832 -21.87 -30.04 -6.89
N ILE A 833 -22.16 -31.27 -7.31
CA ILE A 833 -23.02 -32.25 -6.59
C ILE A 833 -22.15 -33.48 -6.29
N TYR A 834 -22.34 -34.11 -5.13
CA TYR A 834 -21.54 -35.28 -4.74
C TYR A 834 -22.36 -36.57 -4.77
N ASP A 835 -21.89 -37.53 -5.55
CA ASP A 835 -22.46 -38.87 -5.66
C ASP A 835 -21.76 -39.81 -4.67
N VAL A 836 -22.52 -40.47 -3.81
CA VAL A 836 -22.02 -41.42 -2.82
C VAL A 836 -22.48 -42.83 -3.17
N ARG A 837 -21.55 -43.79 -3.16
CA ARG A 837 -21.87 -45.21 -3.14
C ARG A 837 -21.40 -45.88 -1.86
N TYR A 838 -22.25 -46.69 -1.25
CA TYR A 838 -21.97 -47.41 0.00
C TYR A 838 -22.40 -48.87 -0.08
N PHE A 839 -21.75 -49.74 0.68
CA PHE A 839 -21.93 -51.20 0.61
C PHE A 839 -21.61 -51.86 1.96
N LEU A 840 -22.17 -53.03 2.26
CA LEU A 840 -21.73 -53.82 3.42
C LEU A 840 -20.42 -54.52 3.08
N THR A 841 -19.43 -54.51 3.96
CA THR A 841 -18.13 -55.18 3.73
C THR A 841 -18.28 -56.68 3.52
N LYS A 842 -19.28 -57.31 4.16
CA LYS A 842 -19.66 -58.73 3.96
C LYS A 842 -20.26 -59.01 2.56
N LYS A 843 -20.58 -57.98 1.77
CA LYS A 843 -21.17 -58.05 0.40
C LYS A 843 -20.66 -56.91 -0.51
N PRO A 844 -19.35 -56.84 -0.79
CA PRO A 844 -18.71 -55.66 -1.40
C PRO A 844 -19.18 -55.34 -2.82
N ASN A 845 -19.70 -56.35 -3.54
CA ASN A 845 -20.17 -56.22 -4.92
C ASN A 845 -21.62 -55.68 -5.02
N LYS A 846 -22.25 -55.26 -3.91
CA LYS A 846 -23.60 -54.67 -3.92
C LYS A 846 -23.59 -53.26 -3.32
N TYR A 847 -23.55 -52.27 -4.20
CA TYR A 847 -23.67 -50.86 -3.86
C TYR A 847 -25.12 -50.42 -3.65
N TYR A 848 -25.28 -49.44 -2.78
CA TYR A 848 -26.41 -48.54 -2.62
C TYR A 848 -25.89 -47.13 -2.90
N TYR A 849 -26.79 -46.20 -3.26
CA TYR A 849 -26.41 -44.86 -3.70
C TYR A 849 -27.19 -43.80 -2.93
N SER A 850 -26.53 -42.67 -2.68
CA SER A 850 -27.13 -41.43 -2.17
C SER A 850 -26.43 -40.24 -2.85
N GLN A 851 -27.02 -39.05 -2.81
CA GLN A 851 -26.51 -37.86 -3.47
C GLN A 851 -26.65 -36.65 -2.54
N SER A 852 -25.68 -35.75 -2.53
CA SER A 852 -25.73 -34.52 -1.73
C SER A 852 -26.68 -33.48 -2.33
N GLU A 853 -27.00 -32.45 -1.54
CA GLU A 853 -27.46 -31.19 -2.14
C GLU A 853 -26.30 -30.48 -2.86
N LYS A 854 -26.65 -29.59 -3.80
CA LYS A 854 -25.68 -28.82 -4.60
C LYS A 854 -24.82 -27.92 -3.69
N GLY A 855 -23.51 -28.09 -3.77
CA GLY A 855 -22.52 -27.36 -2.95
C GLY A 855 -22.36 -27.87 -1.52
N VAL A 856 -23.02 -28.97 -1.13
CA VAL A 856 -22.99 -29.49 0.25
C VAL A 856 -22.08 -30.73 0.32
N PRO A 857 -20.92 -30.68 1.00
CA PRO A 857 -19.98 -31.81 1.09
C PRO A 857 -20.36 -32.80 2.20
N SER A 858 -21.64 -33.17 2.26
CA SER A 858 -22.18 -34.16 3.19
C SER A 858 -23.48 -34.78 2.66
N VAL A 859 -23.82 -35.96 3.17
CA VAL A 859 -25.13 -36.59 2.98
C VAL A 859 -25.48 -37.48 4.18
N GLN A 860 -26.76 -37.58 4.52
CA GLN A 860 -27.23 -38.56 5.50
C GLN A 860 -27.44 -39.92 4.81
N LEU A 861 -26.83 -40.98 5.36
CA LEU A 861 -27.18 -42.35 5.00
C LEU A 861 -28.37 -42.79 5.86
N ILE A 862 -29.24 -43.63 5.30
CA ILE A 862 -30.46 -44.10 5.98
C ILE A 862 -30.61 -45.61 5.87
N TYR A 863 -31.35 -46.20 6.82
CA TYR A 863 -31.63 -47.64 6.92
C TYR A 863 -30.38 -48.54 6.94
N LEU A 864 -29.28 -48.08 7.57
CA LEU A 864 -28.15 -48.97 7.83
C LEU A 864 -28.52 -50.02 8.88
N LYS A 865 -27.90 -51.19 8.78
CA LYS A 865 -28.06 -52.28 9.73
C LYS A 865 -27.07 -52.20 10.88
N GLU A 866 -27.57 -52.58 12.05
CA GLU A 866 -26.80 -52.98 13.21
C GLU A 866 -25.74 -54.05 12.92
N ASP A 867 -24.66 -54.05 13.71
CA ASP A 867 -23.61 -55.09 13.75
C ASP A 867 -22.87 -55.32 12.41
N GLU A 868 -22.89 -54.30 11.55
CA GLU A 868 -22.36 -54.36 10.19
C GLU A 868 -21.36 -53.25 9.92
N TYR A 869 -20.26 -53.64 9.27
CA TYR A 869 -19.29 -52.70 8.71
C TYR A 869 -19.72 -52.32 7.29
N TYR A 870 -19.64 -51.02 7.01
CA TYR A 870 -19.91 -50.42 5.70
C TYR A 870 -18.63 -49.86 5.10
N GLY A 871 -18.48 -50.06 3.79
CA GLY A 871 -17.54 -49.31 2.97
C GLY A 871 -18.30 -48.24 2.17
N TYR A 872 -17.71 -47.06 1.98
CA TYR A 872 -18.25 -46.03 1.09
C TYR A 872 -17.17 -45.30 0.28
N GLN A 873 -17.61 -44.69 -0.83
CA GLN A 873 -16.81 -43.85 -1.71
C GLN A 873 -17.65 -42.66 -2.18
N VAL A 874 -16.99 -41.54 -2.45
CA VAL A 874 -17.59 -40.30 -2.95
C VAL A 874 -16.97 -39.96 -4.31
N ALA A 875 -17.77 -39.51 -5.25
CA ALA A 875 -17.34 -38.81 -6.46
C ALA A 875 -18.02 -37.44 -6.51
N ALA A 876 -17.42 -36.48 -7.22
CA ALA A 876 -18.01 -35.17 -7.47
C ALA A 876 -18.45 -35.08 -8.94
N THR A 877 -19.61 -34.50 -9.19
CA THR A 877 -20.22 -34.32 -10.50
C THR A 877 -20.48 -32.82 -10.71
N ASP A 878 -20.08 -32.31 -11.87
CA ASP A 878 -20.21 -30.89 -12.24
C ASP A 878 -21.59 -30.57 -12.88
N PRO A 879 -21.89 -29.30 -13.19
CA PRO A 879 -23.09 -28.89 -13.92
C PRO A 879 -23.13 -29.26 -15.41
N GLU A 880 -22.00 -29.58 -16.07
CA GLU A 880 -22.02 -30.14 -17.44
C GLU A 880 -22.31 -31.66 -17.46
N GLY A 881 -22.19 -32.35 -16.32
CA GLY A 881 -22.49 -33.77 -16.13
C GLY A 881 -21.28 -34.70 -16.15
N LEU A 882 -20.07 -34.16 -15.99
CA LEU A 882 -18.82 -34.88 -15.83
C LEU A 882 -18.60 -35.26 -14.36
N THR A 883 -18.26 -36.53 -14.12
CA THR A 883 -18.03 -37.08 -12.77
C THR A 883 -16.56 -37.43 -12.56
N SER A 884 -16.01 -37.07 -11.40
CA SER A 884 -14.64 -37.38 -10.98
C SER A 884 -14.42 -38.88 -10.71
N ASP A 885 -13.16 -39.30 -10.62
CA ASP A 885 -12.83 -40.61 -10.08
C ASP A 885 -13.35 -40.77 -8.64
N TRP A 886 -13.79 -41.99 -8.30
CA TRP A 886 -14.30 -42.34 -6.98
C TRP A 886 -13.18 -42.34 -5.93
N SER A 887 -13.43 -41.71 -4.78
CA SER A 887 -12.50 -41.65 -3.64
C SER A 887 -12.00 -43.02 -3.19
N GLY A 888 -10.89 -43.06 -2.46
CA GLY A 888 -10.49 -44.28 -1.72
C GLY A 888 -11.61 -44.78 -0.81
N ILE A 889 -11.75 -46.11 -0.68
CA ILE A 889 -12.81 -46.74 0.12
C ILE A 889 -12.62 -46.42 1.61
N GLN A 890 -13.54 -45.64 2.16
CA GLN A 890 -13.65 -45.37 3.58
C GLN A 890 -14.45 -46.48 4.25
N HIS A 891 -14.14 -46.79 5.51
CA HIS A 891 -14.81 -47.85 6.27
C HIS A 891 -15.30 -47.33 7.62
N PHE A 892 -16.49 -47.77 8.04
CA PHE A 892 -17.07 -47.49 9.36
C PHE A 892 -17.94 -48.67 9.83
N GLY A 893 -18.12 -48.83 11.14
CA GLY A 893 -19.06 -49.78 11.74
C GLY A 893 -20.33 -49.09 12.20
N VAL A 894 -21.45 -49.81 12.28
CA VAL A 894 -22.70 -49.32 12.91
C VAL A 894 -22.98 -50.14 14.16
N ASN A 895 -23.03 -49.46 15.31
CA ASN A 895 -23.62 -49.98 16.55
C ASN A 895 -24.43 -48.88 17.26
N ALA A 896 -25.69 -48.75 16.87
CA ALA A 896 -26.68 -47.84 17.44
C ALA A 896 -27.48 -48.43 18.61
N ASN A 897 -27.31 -49.72 18.92
CA ASN A 897 -28.04 -50.41 19.99
C ASN A 897 -27.11 -51.37 20.74
N ASP A 898 -26.61 -50.90 21.88
CA ASP A 898 -25.87 -51.67 22.89
C ASP A 898 -26.56 -53.00 23.26
N ASN A 899 -25.84 -54.13 23.26
CA ASN A 899 -26.37 -55.47 23.58
C ASN A 899 -25.56 -56.18 24.68
N PRO A 900 -26.23 -56.79 25.69
CA PRO A 900 -25.55 -57.50 26.76
C PRO A 900 -24.82 -58.77 26.27
N PRO A 901 -23.76 -59.22 26.99
CA PRO A 901 -22.98 -60.40 26.61
C PRO A 901 -23.83 -61.66 26.44
N GLY A 902 -23.46 -62.52 25.48
CA GLY A 902 -24.18 -63.76 25.20
C GLY A 902 -24.30 -64.75 26.38
N ASN A 903 -25.33 -65.61 26.33
CA ASN A 903 -25.55 -66.63 27.36
C ASN A 903 -24.43 -67.67 27.40
N PHE A 904 -23.87 -67.93 28.59
CA PHE A 904 -22.79 -68.90 28.83
C PHE A 904 -23.11 -69.89 29.97
N GLN A 905 -22.29 -70.93 30.11
CA GLN A 905 -22.55 -72.05 31.02
C GLN A 905 -21.43 -72.27 32.06
N LEU A 906 -21.85 -72.50 33.31
CA LEU A 906 -20.99 -73.01 34.39
C LEU A 906 -20.74 -74.51 34.24
N ILE A 907 -19.48 -74.95 34.37
CA ILE A 907 -19.06 -76.32 34.01
C ILE A 907 -18.59 -77.13 35.21
N SER A 908 -17.85 -76.52 36.15
CA SER A 908 -17.25 -77.24 37.29
C SER A 908 -16.90 -76.28 38.45
N PRO A 909 -17.15 -76.63 39.73
CA PRO A 909 -17.90 -77.79 40.21
C PRO A 909 -19.34 -77.82 39.68
N ARG A 910 -19.88 -79.02 39.47
CA ARG A 910 -21.22 -79.20 38.92
C ARG A 910 -22.31 -78.79 39.92
N PHE A 911 -23.51 -78.53 39.41
CA PHE A 911 -24.69 -78.30 40.22
C PHE A 911 -25.00 -79.55 41.08
N TYR A 912 -24.91 -79.41 42.41
CA TYR A 912 -24.92 -80.51 43.38
C TYR A 912 -23.79 -81.54 43.18
N GLU A 913 -22.53 -81.07 43.15
CA GLU A 913 -21.37 -81.97 43.22
C GLU A 913 -20.96 -82.24 44.68
N ASP A 914 -21.27 -83.44 45.17
CA ASP A 914 -20.76 -83.94 46.44
C ASP A 914 -19.36 -84.56 46.26
N SER A 915 -18.52 -84.40 47.30
CA SER A 915 -17.15 -84.92 47.37
C SER A 915 -16.09 -84.20 46.51
N VAL A 916 -16.17 -82.86 46.45
CA VAL A 916 -15.18 -82.01 45.79
C VAL A 916 -13.87 -81.91 46.60
N LEU A 917 -12.73 -81.87 45.92
CA LEU A 917 -11.40 -81.65 46.52
C LEU A 917 -11.24 -80.19 47.00
N THR A 918 -10.55 -79.97 48.11
CA THR A 918 -10.32 -78.61 48.63
C THR A 918 -9.39 -77.75 47.75
N ASP A 919 -8.59 -78.36 46.87
CA ASP A 919 -7.67 -77.69 45.94
C ASP A 919 -8.21 -77.56 44.50
N MET A 920 -9.54 -77.58 44.35
CA MET A 920 -10.33 -77.53 43.11
C MET A 920 -10.11 -76.25 42.26
N THR A 921 -10.60 -76.26 41.01
CA THR A 921 -10.55 -75.14 40.05
C THR A 921 -11.93 -74.95 39.41
N PHE A 922 -12.53 -73.77 39.60
CA PHE A 922 -13.78 -73.36 38.94
C PHE A 922 -13.60 -73.22 37.43
N ARG A 923 -14.62 -73.56 36.63
CA ARG A 923 -14.60 -73.51 35.16
C ARG A 923 -15.96 -73.14 34.57
N TRP A 924 -15.95 -72.30 33.53
CA TRP A 924 -17.12 -71.95 32.73
C TRP A 924 -16.74 -71.74 31.26
N GLN A 925 -17.73 -71.81 30.38
CA GLN A 925 -17.60 -71.42 28.97
C GLN A 925 -17.51 -69.89 28.87
N ILE A 926 -16.80 -69.35 27.87
CA ILE A 926 -16.93 -67.92 27.57
C ILE A 926 -18.32 -67.58 27.01
N SER A 927 -18.80 -66.41 27.41
CA SER A 927 -19.72 -65.56 26.68
C SER A 927 -18.99 -64.89 25.51
N ILE A 928 -19.76 -64.44 24.51
CA ILE A 928 -19.28 -63.66 23.38
C ILE A 928 -20.23 -62.46 23.28
N ASP A 929 -19.67 -61.27 23.10
CA ASP A 929 -20.45 -60.08 22.83
C ASP A 929 -21.04 -60.11 21.41
N LYS A 930 -22.17 -59.44 21.20
CA LYS A 930 -22.76 -59.31 19.87
C LYS A 930 -22.20 -58.10 19.12
N ASP A 931 -21.73 -57.10 19.86
CA ASP A 931 -21.53 -55.77 19.35
C ASP A 931 -20.14 -55.55 18.74
N LEU A 932 -20.04 -54.53 17.89
CA LEU A 932 -18.78 -54.20 17.23
C LEU A 932 -17.76 -53.74 18.27
N ALA A 933 -16.70 -54.54 18.43
CA ALA A 933 -15.63 -54.36 19.42
C ALA A 933 -16.04 -54.50 20.90
N GLY A 934 -17.19 -55.11 21.21
CA GLY A 934 -17.56 -55.46 22.59
C GLY A 934 -16.57 -56.43 23.25
N THR A 935 -16.30 -56.23 24.54
CA THR A 935 -15.30 -56.97 25.33
C THR A 935 -15.91 -57.46 26.65
N VAL A 936 -15.70 -58.74 26.99
CA VAL A 936 -16.41 -59.38 28.11
C VAL A 936 -15.48 -59.69 29.28
N GLN A 937 -15.71 -59.05 30.42
CA GLN A 937 -15.09 -59.38 31.71
C GLN A 937 -15.97 -60.33 32.53
N TYR A 938 -15.38 -61.07 33.48
CA TYR A 938 -16.11 -62.01 34.32
C TYR A 938 -15.87 -61.74 35.80
N THR A 939 -16.93 -61.76 36.61
CA THR A 939 -16.80 -61.75 38.08
C THR A 939 -17.33 -63.05 38.65
N LEU A 940 -16.44 -63.79 39.32
CA LEU A 940 -16.74 -65.03 40.03
C LEU A 940 -17.02 -64.75 41.50
N TYR A 941 -18.15 -65.26 41.99
CA TYR A 941 -18.52 -65.27 43.41
C TYR A 941 -18.49 -66.70 43.95
N TYR A 942 -17.90 -66.93 45.11
CA TYR A 942 -18.13 -68.15 45.89
C TYR A 942 -18.20 -67.87 47.41
N SER A 943 -19.10 -68.56 48.12
CA SER A 943 -19.31 -68.40 49.57
C SER A 943 -19.77 -69.71 50.23
N THR A 944 -19.62 -69.81 51.56
CA THR A 944 -20.32 -70.83 52.38
C THR A 944 -21.78 -70.47 52.68
N ASP A 945 -22.16 -69.22 52.41
CA ASP A 945 -23.49 -68.63 52.59
C ASP A 945 -24.23 -68.55 51.25
N SER A 946 -25.43 -69.11 51.18
CA SER A 946 -26.28 -69.08 49.97
C SER A 946 -26.73 -67.69 49.54
N THR A 947 -26.71 -66.72 50.45
CA THR A 947 -27.09 -65.33 50.21
C THR A 947 -25.92 -64.45 49.75
N PHE A 948 -24.68 -64.94 49.88
CA PHE A 948 -23.45 -64.21 49.60
C PHE A 948 -23.23 -62.92 50.45
N TYR A 949 -24.02 -62.67 51.51
CA TYR A 949 -23.79 -61.52 52.41
C TYR A 949 -22.65 -61.76 53.41
N SER A 950 -22.31 -63.01 53.69
CA SER A 950 -21.18 -63.40 54.54
C SER A 950 -20.24 -64.38 53.83
N ASN A 951 -18.98 -64.46 54.29
CA ASN A 951 -17.95 -65.40 53.81
C ASN A 951 -17.75 -65.45 52.28
N SER A 952 -18.10 -64.38 51.57
CA SER A 952 -18.06 -64.26 50.12
C SER A 952 -16.67 -63.87 49.62
N TYR A 953 -16.19 -64.63 48.64
CA TYR A 953 -15.02 -64.32 47.85
C TYR A 953 -15.46 -63.89 46.46
N GLU A 954 -14.94 -62.75 46.01
CA GLU A 954 -15.20 -62.14 44.71
C GLU A 954 -13.86 -61.97 43.97
N THR A 955 -13.86 -62.24 42.66
CA THR A 955 -12.69 -61.98 41.81
C THR A 955 -13.13 -61.67 40.38
N SER A 956 -12.68 -60.54 39.86
CA SER A 956 -12.72 -60.24 38.42
C SER A 956 -11.67 -61.08 37.68
N ILE A 957 -11.96 -61.45 36.44
CA ILE A 957 -11.10 -62.28 35.57
C ILE A 957 -11.22 -61.80 34.12
N GLU A 958 -10.07 -61.45 33.55
CA GLU A 958 -9.88 -61.14 32.12
C GLU A 958 -9.72 -62.44 31.31
N THR A 959 -10.15 -62.44 30.04
CA THR A 959 -10.08 -63.62 29.16
C THR A 959 -8.78 -63.71 28.37
N ASP A 960 -8.23 -64.92 28.28
CA ASP A 960 -7.08 -65.29 27.43
C ASP A 960 -7.54 -66.21 26.29
N ASP A 961 -8.20 -65.63 25.28
CA ASP A 961 -8.57 -66.15 23.93
C ASP A 961 -9.07 -67.62 23.83
N SER A 962 -9.61 -68.15 24.92
CA SER A 962 -9.95 -69.55 25.13
C SER A 962 -11.47 -69.74 25.19
N LEU A 963 -11.98 -70.83 24.62
CA LEU A 963 -13.39 -71.24 24.72
C LEU A 963 -13.89 -71.43 26.18
N TYR A 964 -12.97 -71.50 27.14
CA TYR A 964 -13.26 -71.70 28.57
C TYR A 964 -12.38 -70.83 29.46
N THR A 965 -12.99 -70.20 30.47
CA THR A 965 -12.30 -69.50 31.56
C THR A 965 -12.22 -70.40 32.80
N SER A 966 -11.18 -70.23 33.62
CA SER A 966 -11.02 -71.02 34.85
C SER A 966 -10.30 -70.27 35.96
N TYR A 967 -10.69 -70.53 37.21
CA TYR A 967 -10.10 -69.92 38.41
C TYR A 967 -9.74 -70.96 39.46
N ARG A 968 -8.56 -70.85 40.06
CA ARG A 968 -8.14 -71.71 41.18
C ARG A 968 -7.95 -70.83 42.44
N PRO A 969 -8.70 -71.07 43.53
CA PRO A 969 -8.49 -70.38 44.79
C PRO A 969 -7.04 -70.49 45.28
N ALA A 970 -6.45 -69.37 45.69
CA ALA A 970 -5.07 -69.32 46.17
C ALA A 970 -4.86 -70.04 47.52
N VAL A 971 -5.94 -70.15 48.31
CA VAL A 971 -6.00 -70.93 49.55
C VAL A 971 -6.97 -72.10 49.32
N PRO A 972 -6.63 -73.35 49.70
CA PRO A 972 -7.57 -74.46 49.63
C PRO A 972 -8.83 -74.21 50.46
N LEU A 973 -9.98 -74.62 49.95
CA LEU A 973 -11.27 -74.48 50.62
C LEU A 973 -11.33 -75.29 51.93
N ASP A 974 -12.24 -74.90 52.82
CA ASP A 974 -12.49 -75.62 54.08
C ASP A 974 -13.00 -77.03 53.82
N ARG A 975 -12.78 -77.92 54.79
CA ARG A 975 -13.11 -79.35 54.71
C ARG A 975 -14.53 -79.61 55.19
N GLU A 976 -15.21 -80.60 54.59
CA GLU A 976 -16.59 -81.01 54.94
C GLU A 976 -17.59 -79.84 54.87
N THR A 977 -17.27 -78.82 54.07
CA THR A 977 -17.95 -77.53 54.00
C THR A 977 -18.74 -77.43 52.70
N LYS A 978 -19.96 -76.88 52.78
CA LYS A 978 -20.80 -76.58 51.62
C LYS A 978 -20.45 -75.20 51.09
N TYR A 979 -20.35 -75.08 49.77
CA TYR A 979 -20.14 -73.83 49.07
C TYR A 979 -21.20 -73.61 47.98
N PHE A 980 -21.47 -72.34 47.72
CA PHE A 980 -22.33 -71.79 46.68
C PHE A 980 -21.46 -70.95 45.75
N TRP A 981 -21.65 -71.03 44.43
CA TRP A 981 -20.92 -70.20 43.47
C TRP A 981 -21.76 -69.72 42.29
N LYS A 982 -21.45 -68.55 41.77
CA LYS A 982 -22.09 -67.92 40.61
C LYS A 982 -21.12 -67.06 39.82
N VAL A 983 -21.38 -66.83 38.53
CA VAL A 983 -20.52 -66.00 37.66
C VAL A 983 -21.39 -65.09 36.82
N VAL A 984 -21.01 -63.82 36.73
CA VAL A 984 -21.55 -62.83 35.78
C VAL A 984 -20.51 -62.53 34.71
N ALA A 985 -20.97 -62.34 33.48
CA ALA A 985 -20.25 -61.73 32.38
C ALA A 985 -20.75 -60.28 32.23
N ILE A 986 -19.83 -59.34 32.03
CA ILE A 986 -20.09 -57.90 31.93
C ILE A 986 -19.38 -57.37 30.68
N ASP A 987 -20.05 -56.53 29.88
CA ASP A 987 -19.46 -55.83 28.72
C ASP A 987 -18.67 -54.57 29.15
N ASN A 988 -18.29 -53.69 28.19
CA ASN A 988 -17.62 -52.42 28.48
C ASN A 988 -18.57 -51.30 28.94
N GLU A 989 -19.87 -51.44 28.67
CA GLU A 989 -20.93 -50.46 28.93
C GLU A 989 -21.58 -50.69 30.32
N GLY A 990 -21.49 -51.90 30.85
CA GLY A 990 -21.93 -52.34 32.17
C GLY A 990 -23.08 -53.34 32.19
N ASN A 991 -23.61 -53.81 31.05
CA ASN A 991 -24.71 -54.76 31.03
C ASN A 991 -24.25 -56.17 31.44
N GLN A 992 -25.17 -56.97 31.97
CA GLN A 992 -24.82 -58.18 32.73
C GLN A 992 -25.60 -59.43 32.28
N THR A 993 -24.87 -60.50 32.00
CA THR A 993 -25.43 -61.84 31.76
C THR A 993 -24.89 -62.84 32.77
N TRP A 994 -25.77 -63.63 33.39
CA TRP A 994 -25.40 -64.55 34.48
C TRP A 994 -25.28 -66.00 33.99
N GLY A 995 -24.08 -66.57 34.11
CA GLY A 995 -23.78 -67.92 33.62
C GLY A 995 -24.69 -68.97 34.25
N SER A 996 -25.31 -69.81 33.42
CA SER A 996 -26.33 -70.80 33.84
C SER A 996 -27.49 -70.25 34.71
N ASN A 997 -27.85 -68.96 34.58
CA ASN A 997 -28.83 -68.25 35.44
C ASN A 997 -28.47 -68.25 36.94
N SER A 998 -27.17 -68.35 37.25
CA SER A 998 -26.66 -68.57 38.62
C SER A 998 -26.91 -67.42 39.61
N ASN A 999 -27.46 -66.27 39.19
CA ASN A 999 -27.92 -65.23 40.12
C ASN A 999 -29.12 -65.68 40.96
N TYR A 1000 -30.07 -66.41 40.35
CA TYR A 1000 -31.29 -66.90 41.00
C TYR A 1000 -31.10 -68.31 41.60
N ASN A 1001 -30.15 -69.08 41.07
CA ASN A 1001 -29.89 -70.46 41.47
C ASN A 1001 -28.37 -70.74 41.44
N PRO A 1002 -27.61 -70.27 42.45
CA PRO A 1002 -26.16 -70.48 42.52
C PRO A 1002 -25.82 -71.97 42.58
N PHE A 1003 -24.70 -72.35 41.96
CA PHE A 1003 -24.27 -73.74 41.93
C PHE A 1003 -23.73 -74.19 43.28
N ILE A 1004 -24.20 -75.35 43.77
CA ILE A 1004 -23.92 -75.86 45.11
C ILE A 1004 -22.98 -77.07 45.03
N PHE A 1005 -21.96 -77.12 45.90
CA PHE A 1005 -21.08 -78.29 46.05
C PHE A 1005 -20.62 -78.48 47.50
N THR A 1006 -20.12 -79.68 47.82
CA THR A 1006 -19.63 -80.03 49.18
C THR A 1006 -18.20 -80.57 49.13
N THR A 1007 -17.29 -80.04 49.96
CA THR A 1007 -15.90 -80.49 50.04
C THR A 1007 -15.71 -81.74 50.90
N ILE A 1008 -14.62 -82.48 50.68
CA ILE A 1008 -14.25 -83.68 51.44
C ILE A 1008 -13.38 -83.40 52.68
N GLY A 1009 -13.45 -84.30 53.67
CA GLY A 1009 -12.64 -84.25 54.91
C GLY A 1009 -11.14 -84.55 54.74
N TYR A 1010 -10.68 -85.00 53.57
CA TYR A 1010 -9.32 -85.45 53.32
C TYR A 1010 -8.60 -84.63 52.24
N SER A 1011 -7.36 -84.22 52.51
CA SER A 1011 -6.55 -83.50 51.53
C SER A 1011 -5.77 -84.46 50.63
N LYS A 1012 -5.59 -84.08 49.36
CA LYS A 1012 -4.67 -84.74 48.43
C LYS A 1012 -3.34 -83.98 48.40
N TYR A 1013 -2.24 -84.66 48.72
CA TYR A 1013 -0.89 -84.11 48.62
C TYR A 1013 -0.35 -84.28 47.19
N SER A 1014 0.06 -83.17 46.58
CA SER A 1014 0.63 -83.10 45.23
C SER A 1014 2.12 -82.78 45.25
N ASN A 1015 2.97 -83.81 45.40
CA ASN A 1015 4.43 -83.69 45.37
C ASN A 1015 5.03 -84.09 44.00
N GLY A 1016 4.26 -83.99 42.91
CA GLY A 1016 4.68 -84.34 41.53
C GLY A 1016 4.84 -85.84 41.24
N TYR A 1017 5.28 -86.63 42.22
CA TYR A 1017 5.44 -88.08 42.08
C TYR A 1017 4.15 -88.84 42.43
N LEU A 1018 3.59 -89.56 41.45
CA LEU A 1018 2.53 -90.54 41.72
C LEU A 1018 3.12 -91.74 42.49
N PRO A 1019 2.48 -92.20 43.57
CA PRO A 1019 2.97 -93.32 44.36
C PRO A 1019 2.81 -94.63 43.59
N LYS A 1020 3.87 -95.45 43.56
CA LYS A 1020 3.90 -96.71 42.79
C LYS A 1020 3.17 -97.87 43.47
N SER A 1021 2.66 -97.68 44.69
CA SER A 1021 1.90 -98.68 45.43
C SER A 1021 0.89 -98.03 46.39
N PHE A 1022 -0.13 -98.82 46.75
CA PHE A 1022 -0.95 -98.54 47.92
C PHE A 1022 -0.13 -98.67 49.21
N MET A 1023 -0.32 -97.77 50.18
CA MET A 1023 0.35 -97.81 51.47
C MET A 1023 -0.47 -97.07 52.54
N LEU A 1024 -0.52 -97.62 53.75
CA LEU A 1024 -0.98 -96.91 54.95
C LEU A 1024 0.26 -96.58 55.81
N GLN A 1025 0.51 -95.31 56.09
CA GLN A 1025 1.60 -94.87 56.97
C GLN A 1025 1.16 -94.96 58.45
N GLN A 1026 2.14 -94.97 59.35
CA GLN A 1026 1.86 -94.86 60.79
C GLN A 1026 1.29 -93.46 61.08
N ASN A 1027 0.31 -93.37 61.98
CA ASN A 1027 -0.23 -92.08 62.41
C ASN A 1027 0.82 -91.25 63.17
N TYR A 1028 0.71 -89.92 63.13
CA TYR A 1028 1.57 -89.02 63.89
C TYR A 1028 0.78 -87.84 64.49
N PRO A 1029 0.98 -87.49 65.78
CA PRO A 1029 1.81 -88.21 66.77
C PRO A 1029 1.20 -89.58 67.13
N ASN A 1030 2.01 -90.50 67.66
CA ASN A 1030 1.55 -91.79 68.18
C ASN A 1030 2.43 -92.24 69.36
N PRO A 1031 1.90 -92.30 70.60
CA PRO A 1031 0.53 -91.97 71.00
C PRO A 1031 0.13 -90.51 70.73
N PHE A 1032 -1.17 -90.25 70.68
CA PHE A 1032 -1.77 -88.91 70.56
C PHE A 1032 -2.71 -88.59 71.72
N ASN A 1033 -3.12 -87.32 71.84
CA ASN A 1033 -4.00 -86.84 72.92
C ASN A 1033 -5.27 -86.19 72.35
N GLN A 1034 -5.12 -85.14 71.54
CA GLN A 1034 -6.26 -84.41 70.93
C GLN A 1034 -6.58 -84.92 69.51
N GLN A 1035 -5.60 -84.89 68.61
CA GLN A 1035 -5.76 -85.36 67.23
C GLN A 1035 -4.49 -86.04 66.70
N THR A 1036 -4.62 -86.85 65.65
CA THR A 1036 -3.51 -87.52 64.96
C THR A 1036 -3.77 -87.64 63.46
N ASN A 1037 -2.74 -87.40 62.66
CA ASN A 1037 -2.86 -87.49 61.20
C ASN A 1037 -2.39 -88.86 60.68
N ILE A 1038 -3.12 -89.40 59.72
CA ILE A 1038 -2.88 -90.68 59.05
C ILE A 1038 -2.71 -90.42 57.55
N LYS A 1039 -1.49 -90.64 57.05
CA LYS A 1039 -1.17 -90.53 55.63
C LYS A 1039 -1.30 -91.88 54.93
N TYR A 1040 -1.82 -91.88 53.71
CA TYR A 1040 -1.91 -93.07 52.86
C TYR A 1040 -1.66 -92.72 51.39
N SER A 1041 -1.28 -93.72 50.60
CA SER A 1041 -1.06 -93.56 49.15
C SER A 1041 -1.95 -94.49 48.35
N VAL A 1042 -2.37 -94.00 47.18
CA VAL A 1042 -3.27 -94.65 46.23
C VAL A 1042 -2.55 -94.63 44.88
N SER A 1043 -2.21 -95.79 44.33
CA SER A 1043 -1.39 -95.90 43.11
C SER A 1043 -2.19 -95.92 41.80
N GLU A 1044 -3.45 -96.35 41.87
CA GLU A 1044 -4.37 -96.45 40.74
C GLU A 1044 -5.76 -95.97 41.17
N LEU A 1045 -6.57 -95.47 40.22
CA LEU A 1045 -7.95 -95.06 40.51
C LEU A 1045 -8.76 -96.24 41.04
N GLY A 1046 -9.40 -96.11 42.20
CA GLY A 1046 -10.23 -97.17 42.75
C GLY A 1046 -10.92 -96.83 44.07
N PRO A 1047 -11.80 -97.73 44.55
CA PRO A 1047 -12.44 -97.60 45.85
C PRO A 1047 -11.40 -97.75 46.97
N VAL A 1048 -11.42 -96.82 47.92
CA VAL A 1048 -10.57 -96.79 49.11
C VAL A 1048 -11.45 -96.52 50.33
N GLU A 1049 -11.23 -97.28 51.39
CA GLU A 1049 -11.83 -97.07 52.71
C GLU A 1049 -10.71 -97.03 53.76
N VAL A 1050 -10.66 -95.98 54.58
CA VAL A 1050 -9.78 -95.85 55.74
C VAL A 1050 -10.66 -95.72 56.98
N THR A 1051 -10.58 -96.67 57.92
CA THR A 1051 -11.49 -96.79 59.07
C THR A 1051 -10.75 -97.16 60.35
N ILE A 1052 -11.16 -96.57 61.46
CA ILE A 1052 -10.70 -96.91 62.82
C ILE A 1052 -11.59 -98.00 63.42
N TYR A 1053 -10.95 -98.99 64.06
CA TYR A 1053 -11.57 -100.09 64.79
C TYR A 1053 -11.01 -100.16 66.22
N ASP A 1054 -11.78 -100.69 67.18
CA ASP A 1054 -11.28 -101.03 68.51
C ASP A 1054 -10.57 -102.40 68.56
N VAL A 1055 -10.09 -102.80 69.75
CA VAL A 1055 -9.42 -104.09 69.96
C VAL A 1055 -10.31 -105.32 69.82
N LEU A 1056 -11.64 -105.14 69.80
CA LEU A 1056 -12.63 -106.21 69.58
C LEU A 1056 -13.06 -106.30 68.11
N GLY A 1057 -12.56 -105.39 67.25
CA GLY A 1057 -12.93 -105.31 65.83
C GLY A 1057 -14.22 -104.54 65.55
N LYS A 1058 -14.76 -103.80 66.53
CA LYS A 1058 -15.90 -102.90 66.30
C LYS A 1058 -15.42 -101.66 65.53
N ARG A 1059 -16.13 -101.31 64.46
CA ARG A 1059 -15.93 -100.06 63.71
C ARG A 1059 -16.26 -98.85 64.59
N ILE A 1060 -15.36 -97.87 64.63
CA ILE A 1060 -15.47 -96.64 65.42
C ILE A 1060 -15.88 -95.47 64.51
N LYS A 1061 -15.02 -95.11 63.55
CA LYS A 1061 -15.20 -93.98 62.63
C LYS A 1061 -14.54 -94.29 61.29
N SER A 1062 -15.19 -93.96 60.19
CA SER A 1062 -14.60 -93.97 58.84
C SER A 1062 -14.00 -92.60 58.58
N LEU A 1063 -12.76 -92.54 58.11
CA LEU A 1063 -12.00 -91.31 57.89
C LEU A 1063 -11.87 -90.96 56.41
N ALA A 1064 -11.91 -91.96 55.53
CA ALA A 1064 -12.11 -91.79 54.10
C ALA A 1064 -12.91 -92.97 53.56
N ASN A 1065 -13.79 -92.73 52.59
CA ASN A 1065 -14.56 -93.74 51.89
C ASN A 1065 -15.00 -93.17 50.54
N GLY A 1066 -14.56 -93.75 49.42
CA GLY A 1066 -14.92 -93.27 48.08
C GLY A 1066 -13.98 -93.79 46.99
N HIS A 1067 -14.09 -93.23 45.78
CA HIS A 1067 -13.15 -93.50 44.70
C HIS A 1067 -12.02 -92.47 44.70
N HIS A 1068 -10.81 -92.90 45.03
CA HIS A 1068 -9.64 -92.01 45.07
C HIS A 1068 -8.83 -92.14 43.79
N GLN A 1069 -8.43 -91.00 43.22
CA GLN A 1069 -7.46 -90.90 42.12
C GLN A 1069 -6.05 -91.25 42.61
N PRO A 1070 -5.09 -91.57 41.71
CA PRO A 1070 -3.68 -91.71 42.07
C PRO A 1070 -3.15 -90.48 42.83
N GLY A 1071 -2.45 -90.71 43.94
CA GLY A 1071 -1.90 -89.65 44.80
C GLY A 1071 -1.64 -90.07 46.25
N VAL A 1072 -1.07 -89.15 47.02
CA VAL A 1072 -0.93 -89.26 48.48
C VAL A 1072 -2.08 -88.49 49.14
N TYR A 1073 -2.61 -88.99 50.24
CA TYR A 1073 -3.75 -88.42 50.95
C TYR A 1073 -3.48 -88.37 52.46
N GLU A 1074 -4.14 -87.44 53.15
CA GLU A 1074 -4.10 -87.32 54.61
C GLU A 1074 -5.50 -87.15 55.21
N VAL A 1075 -5.82 -88.00 56.19
CA VAL A 1075 -6.99 -87.86 57.07
C VAL A 1075 -6.51 -87.58 58.49
N SER A 1076 -7.30 -86.84 59.27
CA SER A 1076 -7.09 -86.70 60.70
C SER A 1076 -8.06 -87.57 61.48
N TRP A 1077 -7.71 -87.93 62.72
CA TRP A 1077 -8.63 -88.51 63.68
C TRP A 1077 -8.50 -87.80 65.03
N ASP A 1078 -9.66 -87.48 65.59
CA ASP A 1078 -9.96 -86.64 66.75
C ASP A 1078 -10.24 -87.43 68.04
N GLY A 1079 -10.08 -88.76 67.99
CA GLY A 1079 -10.49 -89.62 69.11
C GLY A 1079 -12.00 -89.68 69.30
N MET A 1080 -12.82 -89.33 68.30
CA MET A 1080 -14.27 -89.48 68.33
C MET A 1080 -14.74 -90.68 67.50
N ASP A 1081 -15.92 -91.21 67.82
CA ASP A 1081 -16.62 -92.18 66.99
C ASP A 1081 -17.52 -91.52 65.92
N SER A 1082 -18.24 -92.34 65.18
CA SER A 1082 -19.17 -91.92 64.11
C SER A 1082 -20.42 -91.17 64.60
N SER A 1083 -20.63 -91.03 65.91
CA SER A 1083 -21.67 -90.16 66.51
C SER A 1083 -21.13 -88.82 67.01
N GLY A 1084 -19.82 -88.56 66.89
CA GLY A 1084 -19.16 -87.43 67.54
C GLY A 1084 -18.83 -87.66 69.03
N SER A 1085 -19.05 -88.89 69.55
CA SER A 1085 -18.77 -89.21 70.95
C SER A 1085 -17.29 -89.53 71.16
N PRO A 1086 -16.61 -88.97 72.19
CA PRO A 1086 -15.19 -89.21 72.43
C PRO A 1086 -14.92 -90.62 73.00
N VAL A 1087 -14.03 -91.39 72.37
CA VAL A 1087 -13.77 -92.77 72.77
C VAL A 1087 -12.82 -92.89 73.99
N PRO A 1088 -12.77 -94.04 74.69
CA PRO A 1088 -11.81 -94.25 75.79
C PRO A 1088 -10.35 -94.19 75.35
N GLY A 1089 -9.44 -93.79 76.25
CA GLY A 1089 -8.00 -93.93 76.03
C GLY A 1089 -7.61 -95.40 75.89
N GLY A 1090 -6.67 -95.72 74.99
CA GLY A 1090 -6.30 -97.10 74.68
C GLY A 1090 -5.73 -97.31 73.27
N MET A 1091 -5.63 -98.58 72.88
CA MET A 1091 -5.17 -98.99 71.55
C MET A 1091 -6.34 -99.17 70.58
N TYR A 1092 -6.19 -98.62 69.38
CA TYR A 1092 -7.10 -98.74 68.25
C TYR A 1092 -6.34 -99.26 67.03
N ILE A 1093 -7.07 -99.72 66.01
CA ILE A 1093 -6.54 -100.22 64.76
C ILE A 1093 -7.07 -99.35 63.63
N CYS A 1094 -6.21 -98.55 63.02
CA CYS A 1094 -6.51 -97.93 61.73
C CYS A 1094 -6.29 -98.98 60.64
N ARG A 1095 -7.28 -99.17 59.76
CA ARG A 1095 -7.23 -100.09 58.62
C ARG A 1095 -7.58 -99.36 57.33
N MET A 1096 -6.79 -99.62 56.29
CA MET A 1096 -7.04 -99.21 54.92
C MET A 1096 -7.39 -100.44 54.08
N ASN A 1097 -8.51 -100.38 53.37
CA ASN A 1097 -8.90 -101.28 52.29
C ASN A 1097 -8.84 -100.51 50.97
N ALA A 1098 -8.20 -101.06 49.92
CA ALA A 1098 -8.15 -100.43 48.60
C ALA A 1098 -7.97 -101.48 47.50
N ARG A 1099 -9.03 -101.76 46.71
CA ARG A 1099 -9.06 -102.88 45.75
C ARG A 1099 -8.55 -104.19 46.39
N ASN A 1100 -7.38 -104.68 45.98
CA ASN A 1100 -6.75 -105.91 46.47
C ASN A 1100 -5.76 -105.69 47.64
N PHE A 1101 -5.56 -104.44 48.07
CA PHE A 1101 -4.68 -104.06 49.17
C PHE A 1101 -5.45 -103.91 50.49
N SER A 1102 -4.91 -104.47 51.57
CA SER A 1102 -5.42 -104.28 52.93
C SER A 1102 -4.24 -104.11 53.88
N SER A 1103 -4.21 -103.01 54.64
CA SER A 1103 -3.13 -102.71 55.60
C SER A 1103 -3.69 -102.14 56.89
N HIS A 1104 -2.97 -102.34 58.00
CA HIS A 1104 -3.39 -101.89 59.32
C HIS A 1104 -2.24 -101.32 60.13
N LYS A 1105 -2.55 -100.37 61.04
CA LYS A 1105 -1.61 -99.70 61.95
C LYS A 1105 -2.22 -99.58 63.34
N LYS A 1106 -1.40 -99.77 64.37
CA LYS A 1106 -1.80 -99.55 65.77
C LYS A 1106 -1.77 -98.06 66.08
N VAL A 1107 -2.90 -97.52 66.51
CA VAL A 1107 -3.08 -96.14 66.95
C VAL A 1107 -3.25 -96.15 68.46
N LEU A 1108 -2.58 -95.25 69.19
CA LEU A 1108 -2.62 -95.18 70.65
C LEU A 1108 -3.16 -93.82 71.08
N LEU A 1109 -4.35 -93.80 71.70
CA LEU A 1109 -4.94 -92.60 72.31
C LEU A 1109 -4.55 -92.57 73.79
N MET A 1110 -3.72 -91.61 74.17
CA MET A 1110 -3.53 -91.17 75.57
C MET A 1110 -4.70 -90.29 75.98
N LYS A 1111 -5.06 -90.33 77.26
CA LYS A 1111 -6.11 -89.53 77.87
C LYS A 1111 -5.76 -89.21 79.32
#